data_AF-A0A844IRE1-F1
#
_entry.id   AF-A0A844IRE1-F1
#
_cell.length_a   1.000
_cell.length_b   1.000
_cell.length_c   1.000
_cell.angle_alpha   90.00
_cell.angle_beta   90.00
_cell.angle_gamma   90.00
#
_symmetry.space_group_name_H-M   'P 1'
#
loop_
_entity.id
_entity.type
_entity.pdbx_description
1 polymer ?
#
loop_
_entity_poly.entity_id
_entity_poly.type
_entity_poly.pdbx_seq_one_letter_code
_entity_poly.pdbx_strand_id
1 'polypeptide(L)'
;LGWLNWVYRDQKTDERVYAFFHLSFAEYFAACVIDDWDYFLPKNHVDKPVKGKKYRIFENEWNEVFLLWMGRENIDDKKEEFIQALVKFKPGCNGDFYFYQAYFKAGIAIAEFKSCSLADKIVDQIIKWGFGYFDIEKQKWITFIDPNPEDARKTLLLTDTKRVIPVLISLFQDTQYVHKVSSFDVENILEKIAVGNEQVIAALISLLHDTQYVSRVAYILEEIAVGNEQAINTLTSLLILNTTHDKSIHHRIANCLAKIDVGNKQAIDTLTSLLKDTKNYDRKEHNLILDIAYNLGKIDVGNKQAIDTVIYLLDPAKNEHIFDYGVGFMSHTLLYHNLVKMGALGNEQIIESLISLLNFIENEHKHETSCQYDICLALGFIAVGNKQAVKNLLLLLQKTKDELFRWEVACTLEKIAVGNEYAITTLLTFLNEIEDMDSLERIIQILESIAVGNRQVIETLISILQPNKNKNIRNKFVEIFQSNKTRYIRLAAIEILSKIAVGDEQAIAALTHFLDEDKNEKNRTGIAYCLGMIDIGNKKAKQALISVLYSTKKRAIAFPAATALGMIDIGNEQAIQSLIYLLFDIKNEEEAYFVNEDNCLEIASRLEDIAVGDERVITVLIALLDFIQNEDNRVRIIEILEKIAVGNEQAITALISLLHDNKNEDIFYRVTDTLNTIIKTKNNYLIAVLYLRTLLTPEIYETNFYNLYRRCYEILWQCAKNLTYPQFYQEWHATSPLNPQIANYQPSTDIYTQLKQLQPTSTTYPIPLNAASLEGKTAEKAIAKGILIKIYGEIYPKQKAKTIEDILDLENELQPLREHLKTDKIALIFCNINPHPELINFCQQLQKNDWLKIALITDTPIASPLSGFPPQQDNLLGVVQTWLKELG
;
A
#
# COMPACT_ATOMS: atom_id res chain seq x y z
N LEU A 1 -16.73 26.65 37.91
CA LEU A 1 -15.54 26.77 37.05
C LEU A 1 -15.43 25.48 36.23
N GLY A 2 -16.14 25.40 35.09
CA GLY A 2 -16.40 24.16 34.33
C GLY A 2 -15.22 23.58 33.53
N TRP A 3 -13.99 23.86 33.96
CA TRP A 3 -12.73 23.43 33.34
C TRP A 3 -11.97 22.36 34.13
N LEU A 4 -12.42 22.03 35.36
CA LEU A 4 -11.83 21.02 36.24
C LEU A 4 -12.89 19.97 36.58
N ASN A 5 -12.62 18.73 36.22
CA ASN A 5 -13.45 17.58 36.54
C ASN A 5 -12.84 16.86 37.74
N TRP A 6 -13.67 16.58 38.74
CA TRP A 6 -13.27 15.69 39.83
C TRP A 6 -13.12 14.26 39.29
N VAL A 7 -11.99 13.61 39.57
CA VAL A 7 -11.68 12.26 39.03
C VAL A 7 -11.77 11.21 40.12
N TYR A 8 -11.00 11.35 41.20
CA TYR A 8 -10.99 10.43 42.33
C TYR A 8 -10.44 11.11 43.60
N ARG A 9 -10.40 10.39 44.72
CA ARG A 9 -9.68 10.79 45.95
C ARG A 9 -8.41 9.97 46.10
N ASP A 10 -7.27 10.63 46.29
CA ASP A 10 -6.02 9.94 46.55
C ASP A 10 -6.13 9.10 47.83
N GLN A 11 -5.74 7.83 47.75
CA GLN A 11 -5.93 6.88 48.87
C GLN A 11 -4.97 7.11 50.04
N LYS A 12 -3.88 7.86 49.84
CA LYS A 12 -2.88 8.15 50.88
C LYS A 12 -3.11 9.50 51.55
N THR A 13 -3.52 10.52 50.79
CA THR A 13 -3.69 11.89 51.32
C THR A 13 -5.15 12.26 51.57
N ASP A 14 -6.11 11.46 51.09
CA ASP A 14 -7.55 11.78 51.06
C ASP A 14 -7.86 13.11 50.33
N GLU A 15 -6.96 13.57 49.47
CA GLU A 15 -7.17 14.78 48.68
C GLU A 15 -7.97 14.48 47.41
N ARG A 16 -8.82 15.43 47.01
CA ARG A 16 -9.57 15.34 45.76
C ARG A 16 -8.63 15.62 44.59
N VAL A 17 -8.51 14.64 43.69
CA VAL A 17 -7.75 14.78 42.45
C VAL A 17 -8.69 15.26 41.34
N TYR A 18 -8.25 16.31 40.64
CA TYR A 18 -8.98 16.92 39.54
C TYR A 18 -8.18 16.78 38.24
N ALA A 19 -8.88 16.63 37.12
CA ALA A 19 -8.31 16.69 35.77
C ALA A 19 -8.91 17.85 35.00
N PHE A 20 -8.12 18.44 34.09
CA PHE A 20 -8.63 19.48 33.20
C PHE A 20 -9.54 18.89 32.13
N PHE A 21 -10.57 19.66 31.76
CA PHE A 21 -11.47 19.29 30.67
C PHE A 21 -10.77 19.31 29.29
N HIS A 22 -9.79 20.20 29.12
CA HIS A 22 -9.03 20.34 27.88
C HIS A 22 -7.53 20.21 28.16
N LEU A 23 -6.81 19.45 27.31
CA LEU A 23 -5.39 19.11 27.51
C LEU A 23 -4.48 20.35 27.55
N SER A 24 -4.82 21.40 26.80
CA SER A 24 -4.08 22.67 26.78
C SER A 24 -3.92 23.34 28.15
N PHE A 25 -4.89 23.19 29.06
CA PHE A 25 -4.73 23.71 30.42
C PHE A 25 -3.68 22.92 31.20
N ALA A 26 -3.68 21.59 31.07
CA ALA A 26 -2.68 20.74 31.71
C ALA A 26 -1.26 21.09 31.21
N GLU A 27 -1.11 21.29 29.90
CA GLU A 27 0.15 21.67 29.27
C GLU A 27 0.64 23.06 29.72
N TYR A 28 -0.27 24.03 29.82
CA TYR A 28 0.03 25.37 30.34
C TYR A 28 0.52 25.33 31.79
N PHE A 29 -0.21 24.65 32.68
CA PHE A 29 0.20 24.54 34.08
C PHE A 29 1.49 23.74 34.24
N ALA A 30 1.71 22.70 33.41
CA ALA A 30 2.99 22.00 33.34
C ALA A 30 4.13 22.95 32.94
N ALA A 31 3.93 23.83 31.95
CA ALA A 31 4.90 24.82 31.55
C ALA A 31 5.19 25.86 32.66
N CYS A 32 4.17 26.25 33.44
CA CYS A 32 4.34 27.21 34.55
C CYS A 32 5.20 26.65 35.70
N VAL A 33 5.10 25.35 36.01
CA VAL A 33 5.85 24.73 37.12
C VAL A 33 7.29 24.36 36.77
N ILE A 34 7.67 24.42 35.49
CA ILE A 34 9.05 24.15 35.06
C ILE A 34 9.89 25.42 35.26
N ASP A 35 10.75 25.41 36.27
CA ASP A 35 11.56 26.58 36.62
C ASP A 35 12.76 26.82 35.69
N ASP A 36 13.33 25.75 35.13
CA ASP A 36 14.57 25.79 34.36
C ASP A 36 14.53 24.83 33.17
N TRP A 37 15.24 25.19 32.10
CA TRP A 37 15.27 24.40 30.88
C TRP A 37 16.03 23.08 31.00
N ASP A 38 16.79 22.83 32.08
CA ASP A 38 17.38 21.51 32.41
C ASP A 38 16.33 20.38 32.40
N TYR A 39 15.06 20.74 32.64
CA TYR A 39 13.94 19.82 32.55
C TYR A 39 13.74 19.23 31.15
N PHE A 40 13.90 20.08 30.12
CA PHE A 40 13.73 19.71 28.71
C PHE A 40 14.99 19.09 28.12
N LEU A 41 16.15 19.68 28.44
CA LEU A 41 17.45 19.29 27.93
C LEU A 41 18.48 19.35 29.07
N PRO A 42 19.15 18.24 29.44
CA PRO A 42 20.14 18.26 30.52
C PRO A 42 21.30 19.23 30.25
N LYS A 43 21.51 20.19 31.17
CA LYS A 43 22.56 21.23 31.07
C LYS A 43 23.98 20.67 31.00
N ASN A 44 24.19 19.50 31.58
CA ASN A 44 25.48 18.81 31.60
C ASN A 44 25.71 17.88 30.40
N HIS A 45 24.86 17.93 29.38
CA HIS A 45 25.11 17.25 28.12
C HIS A 45 26.33 17.85 27.41
N VAL A 46 27.19 16.99 26.88
CA VAL A 46 28.41 17.39 26.15
C VAL A 46 28.39 16.85 24.74
N ASP A 47 28.38 15.52 24.59
CA ASP A 47 28.38 14.80 23.31
C ASP A 47 27.76 13.41 23.44
N LYS A 48 27.06 13.12 24.54
CA LYS A 48 26.39 11.85 24.78
C LYS A 48 25.22 11.99 25.74
N PRO A 49 24.28 11.02 25.75
CA PRO A 49 23.18 11.00 26.71
C PRO A 49 23.69 10.97 28.15
N VAL A 50 23.13 11.84 28.99
CA VAL A 50 23.40 11.83 30.44
C VAL A 50 22.65 10.66 31.07
N LYS A 51 23.38 9.78 31.77
CA LYS A 51 22.83 8.55 32.35
C LYS A 51 21.61 8.83 33.24
N GLY A 52 20.49 8.18 32.94
CA GLY A 52 19.24 8.30 33.69
C GLY A 52 18.44 9.61 33.47
N LYS A 53 18.92 10.51 32.61
CA LYS A 53 18.20 11.73 32.23
C LYS A 53 17.39 11.50 30.95
N LYS A 54 16.27 12.23 30.83
CA LYS A 54 15.43 12.28 29.63
C LYS A 54 15.75 13.51 28.81
N TYR A 55 15.54 13.42 27.51
CA TYR A 55 15.73 14.52 26.55
C TYR A 55 14.38 14.90 25.96
N ARG A 56 13.53 15.46 26.82
CA ARG A 56 12.11 15.75 26.51
C ARG A 56 11.94 16.68 25.32
N ILE A 57 12.93 17.53 25.04
CA ILE A 57 12.89 18.42 23.88
C ILE A 57 12.75 17.67 22.54
N PHE A 58 13.16 16.40 22.47
CA PHE A 58 13.03 15.54 21.29
C PHE A 58 11.83 14.59 21.37
N GLU A 59 11.04 14.63 22.43
CA GLU A 59 9.85 13.78 22.63
C GLU A 59 8.60 14.59 22.23
N ASN A 60 7.84 14.09 21.24
CA ASN A 60 6.69 14.84 20.67
C ASN A 60 5.64 15.25 21.71
N GLU A 61 5.47 14.45 22.77
CA GLU A 61 4.55 14.69 23.88
C GLU A 61 4.83 15.99 24.65
N TRP A 62 6.06 16.51 24.57
CA TRP A 62 6.47 17.72 25.29
C TRP A 62 6.48 18.99 24.44
N ASN A 63 6.11 18.90 23.15
CA ASN A 63 6.17 20.02 22.22
C ASN A 63 5.34 21.22 22.71
N GLU A 64 4.08 21.00 23.08
CA GLU A 64 3.19 22.07 23.54
C GLU A 64 3.65 22.69 24.86
N VAL A 65 4.07 21.86 25.82
CA VAL A 65 4.62 22.32 27.11
C VAL A 65 5.88 23.17 26.89
N PHE A 66 6.75 22.76 25.97
CA PHE A 66 7.94 23.52 25.59
C PHE A 66 7.58 24.89 24.98
N LEU A 67 6.64 24.94 24.02
CA LEU A 67 6.24 26.20 23.38
C LEU A 67 5.58 27.16 24.38
N LEU A 68 4.68 26.66 25.22
CA LEU A 68 4.07 27.45 26.30
C LEU A 68 5.13 27.96 27.29
N TRP A 69 6.17 27.18 27.57
CA TRP A 69 7.29 27.62 28.40
C TRP A 69 8.09 28.75 27.73
N MET A 70 8.33 28.67 26.41
CA MET A 70 8.98 29.75 25.65
C MET A 70 8.15 31.04 25.59
N GLY A 71 6.82 30.94 25.65
CA GLY A 71 5.91 32.09 25.70
C GLY A 71 5.83 32.78 27.07
N ARG A 72 6.42 32.22 28.14
CA ARG A 72 6.34 32.81 29.48
C ARG A 72 7.09 34.13 29.59
N GLU A 73 6.48 35.07 30.29
CA GLU A 73 7.10 36.34 30.66
C GLU A 73 8.11 36.16 31.81
N ASN A 74 9.07 37.08 31.92
CA ASN A 74 10.04 37.20 33.03
C ASN A 74 11.08 36.07 33.16
N ILE A 75 11.30 35.27 32.12
CA ILE A 75 12.36 34.25 32.07
C ILE A 75 13.24 34.36 30.81
N ASP A 76 13.31 35.55 30.22
CA ASP A 76 13.99 35.81 28.94
C ASP A 76 15.45 35.36 28.94
N ASP A 77 16.21 35.60 30.01
CA ASP A 77 17.60 35.14 30.13
C ASP A 77 17.72 33.61 30.02
N LYS A 78 16.78 32.87 30.62
CA LYS A 78 16.75 31.40 30.55
C LYS A 78 16.34 30.89 29.18
N LYS A 79 15.40 31.57 28.52
CA LYS A 79 14.97 31.25 27.15
C LYS A 79 16.09 31.47 26.15
N GLU A 80 16.83 32.57 26.30
CA GLU A 80 18.00 32.90 25.49
C GLU A 80 19.12 31.86 25.70
N GLU A 81 19.44 31.51 26.96
CA GLU A 81 20.39 30.44 27.27
C GLU A 81 19.97 29.10 26.63
N PHE A 82 18.68 28.76 26.72
CA PHE A 82 18.17 27.51 26.17
C PHE A 82 18.27 27.45 24.65
N ILE A 83 17.86 28.51 23.94
CA ILE A 83 18.01 28.58 22.47
C ILE A 83 19.48 28.46 22.08
N GLN A 84 20.40 29.11 22.81
CA GLN A 84 21.84 28.96 22.58
C GLN A 84 22.33 27.52 22.76
N ALA A 85 21.79 26.79 23.73
CA ALA A 85 22.09 25.38 23.94
C ALA A 85 21.56 24.51 22.79
N LEU A 86 20.37 24.81 22.27
CA LEU A 86 19.77 24.08 21.14
C LEU A 86 20.56 24.26 19.84
N VAL A 87 20.91 25.50 19.49
CA VAL A 87 21.67 25.77 18.25
C VAL A 87 23.13 25.31 18.31
N LYS A 88 23.63 24.96 19.50
CA LYS A 88 24.99 24.42 19.74
C LYS A 88 24.96 22.95 20.19
N PHE A 89 23.83 22.26 20.07
CA PHE A 89 23.66 20.89 20.54
C PHE A 89 24.63 19.94 19.86
N LYS A 90 25.20 18.98 20.60
CA LYS A 90 26.23 18.05 20.09
C LYS A 90 25.75 16.61 20.21
N PRO A 91 25.30 15.99 19.11
CA PRO A 91 24.60 14.72 19.17
C PRO A 91 25.50 13.52 19.51
N GLY A 92 26.80 13.60 19.21
CA GLY A 92 27.74 12.50 19.46
C GLY A 92 27.58 11.28 18.55
N CYS A 93 26.88 11.44 17.43
CA CYS A 93 26.69 10.45 16.38
C CYS A 93 27.06 11.12 15.04
N ASN A 94 27.60 10.37 14.09
CA ASN A 94 27.80 10.88 12.74
C ASN A 94 26.43 11.08 12.05
N GLY A 95 26.28 12.14 11.24
CA GLY A 95 25.02 12.46 10.53
C GLY A 95 24.16 13.56 11.17
N ASP A 96 24.53 14.06 12.35
CA ASP A 96 23.99 15.28 12.97
C ASP A 96 22.45 15.34 13.13
N PHE A 97 21.76 14.19 13.11
CA PHE A 97 20.29 14.09 13.17
C PHE A 97 19.67 14.94 14.30
N TYR A 98 20.16 14.76 15.52
CA TYR A 98 19.64 15.49 16.69
C TYR A 98 20.17 16.93 16.82
N PHE A 99 21.27 17.28 16.14
CA PHE A 99 21.68 18.69 16.00
C PHE A 99 20.64 19.45 15.18
N TYR A 100 20.27 18.92 14.01
CA TYR A 100 19.27 19.54 13.18
C TYR A 100 17.89 19.58 13.83
N GLN A 101 17.47 18.50 14.51
CA GLN A 101 16.24 18.53 15.30
C GLN A 101 16.27 19.61 16.39
N ALA A 102 17.39 19.75 17.13
CA ALA A 102 17.52 20.81 18.14
C ALA A 102 17.46 22.21 17.52
N TYR A 103 18.09 22.39 16.35
CA TYR A 103 18.05 23.65 15.61
C TYR A 103 16.64 23.99 15.13
N PHE A 104 15.89 22.99 14.63
CA PHE A 104 14.49 23.17 14.27
C PHE A 104 13.62 23.50 15.49
N LYS A 105 13.88 22.88 16.65
CA LYS A 105 13.21 23.27 17.91
C LYS A 105 13.49 24.73 18.27
N ALA A 106 14.71 25.21 18.07
CA ALA A 106 15.03 26.64 18.24
C ALA A 106 14.26 27.54 17.26
N GLY A 107 14.11 27.12 16.00
CA GLY A 107 13.30 27.81 14.99
C GLY A 107 11.82 27.94 15.37
N ILE A 108 11.24 26.89 15.94
CA ILE A 108 9.85 26.96 16.44
C ILE A 108 9.79 27.83 17.70
N ALA A 109 10.80 27.75 18.58
CA ALA A 109 10.86 28.52 19.83
C ALA A 109 10.77 30.04 19.63
N ILE A 110 11.37 30.56 18.56
CA ILE A 110 11.40 32.01 18.30
C ILE A 110 10.04 32.59 17.85
N ALA A 111 9.08 31.74 17.45
CA ALA A 111 7.70 32.17 17.24
C ALA A 111 7.07 32.71 18.54
N GLU A 112 7.40 32.06 19.66
CA GLU A 112 6.95 32.44 21.01
C GLU A 112 7.89 33.45 21.67
N PHE A 113 9.21 33.30 21.51
CA PHE A 113 10.21 34.21 22.07
C PHE A 113 10.77 35.20 21.03
N LYS A 114 9.93 36.16 20.65
CA LYS A 114 10.19 37.10 19.53
C LYS A 114 11.38 38.04 19.72
N SER A 115 11.83 38.25 20.96
CA SER A 115 12.97 39.08 21.34
C SER A 115 14.31 38.33 21.35
N CYS A 116 14.34 37.06 20.94
CA CYS A 116 15.57 36.26 20.88
C CYS A 116 16.66 36.93 20.02
N SER A 117 17.88 36.98 20.55
CA SER A 117 19.02 37.62 19.87
C SER A 117 19.51 36.88 18.62
N LEU A 118 19.17 35.59 18.51
CA LEU A 118 19.57 34.71 17.41
C LEU A 118 18.47 34.51 16.36
N ALA A 119 17.29 35.15 16.51
CA ALA A 119 16.12 34.87 15.68
C ALA A 119 16.40 34.95 14.17
N ASP A 120 16.97 36.06 13.70
CA ASP A 120 17.24 36.27 12.28
C ASP A 120 18.27 35.25 11.74
N LYS A 121 19.31 34.94 12.52
CA LYS A 121 20.32 33.94 12.15
C LYS A 121 19.71 32.53 12.03
N ILE A 122 18.79 32.19 12.94
CA ILE A 122 18.10 30.91 12.92
C ILE A 122 17.21 30.82 11.68
N VAL A 123 16.42 31.86 11.39
CA VAL A 123 15.56 31.93 10.21
C VAL A 123 16.38 31.79 8.93
N ASP A 124 17.45 32.57 8.79
CA ASP A 124 18.35 32.52 7.63
C ASP A 124 18.94 31.12 7.43
N GLN A 125 19.33 30.45 8.51
CA GLN A 125 19.92 29.11 8.43
C GLN A 125 18.89 28.05 8.02
N ILE A 126 17.66 28.12 8.55
CA ILE A 126 16.59 27.19 8.17
C ILE A 126 16.17 27.43 6.72
N ILE A 127 16.13 28.68 6.26
CA ILE A 127 15.87 29.01 4.84
C ILE A 127 16.98 28.44 3.95
N LYS A 128 18.26 28.56 4.32
CA LYS A 128 19.37 27.95 3.59
C LYS A 128 19.23 26.43 3.51
N TRP A 129 18.87 25.76 4.59
CA TRP A 129 18.64 24.31 4.56
C TRP A 129 17.41 23.91 3.74
N GLY A 130 16.34 24.72 3.79
CA GLY A 130 15.09 24.45 3.07
C GLY A 130 15.16 24.72 1.57
N PHE A 131 15.94 25.71 1.14
CA PHE A 131 15.92 26.22 -0.25
C PHE A 131 17.31 26.30 -0.91
N GLY A 132 18.38 26.17 -0.13
CA GLY A 132 19.74 26.42 -0.58
C GLY A 132 20.13 27.89 -0.58
N TYR A 133 21.31 28.19 -1.13
CA TYR A 133 21.80 29.55 -1.33
C TYR A 133 22.70 29.64 -2.56
N PHE A 134 22.82 30.84 -3.12
CA PHE A 134 23.81 31.11 -4.16
C PHE A 134 25.20 31.33 -3.55
N ASP A 135 26.12 30.40 -3.82
CA ASP A 135 27.51 30.55 -3.44
C ASP A 135 28.21 31.44 -4.48
N ILE A 136 28.52 32.68 -4.07
CA ILE A 136 29.12 33.71 -4.93
C ILE A 136 30.52 33.28 -5.39
N GLU A 137 31.29 32.61 -4.55
CA GLU A 137 32.66 32.20 -4.89
C GLU A 137 32.63 31.06 -5.92
N LYS A 138 31.70 30.12 -5.76
CA LYS A 138 31.56 28.97 -6.68
C LYS A 138 30.65 29.25 -7.87
N GLN A 139 30.01 30.42 -7.92
CA GLN A 139 29.03 30.82 -8.95
C GLN A 139 27.94 29.76 -9.19
N LYS A 140 27.53 29.06 -8.14
CA LYS A 140 26.53 27.99 -8.22
C LYS A 140 25.59 27.99 -7.04
N TRP A 141 24.37 27.53 -7.28
CA TRP A 141 23.41 27.29 -6.21
C TRP A 141 23.82 26.03 -5.44
N ILE A 142 23.85 26.14 -4.12
CA ILE A 142 24.15 25.04 -3.20
C ILE A 142 22.85 24.62 -2.53
N THR A 143 22.50 23.33 -2.68
CA THR A 143 21.41 22.69 -1.96
C THR A 143 21.98 21.75 -0.90
N PHE A 144 21.15 21.40 0.08
CA PHE A 144 21.51 20.50 1.16
C PHE A 144 20.72 19.20 1.06
N ILE A 145 21.33 18.10 1.48
CA ILE A 145 20.62 16.85 1.81
C ILE A 145 20.35 16.80 3.31
N ASP A 146 21.33 17.27 4.10
CA ASP A 146 21.31 17.24 5.56
C ASP A 146 21.31 18.69 6.09
N PRO A 147 20.29 19.10 6.87
CA PRO A 147 19.10 18.32 7.18
C PRO A 147 18.17 18.18 5.98
N ASN A 148 17.21 17.26 6.10
CA ASN A 148 16.14 17.09 5.12
C ASN A 148 15.47 18.45 4.82
N PRO A 149 15.56 18.97 3.57
CA PRO A 149 15.01 20.28 3.21
C PRO A 149 13.50 20.39 3.45
N GLU A 150 12.75 19.31 3.33
CA GLU A 150 11.30 19.32 3.56
C GLU A 150 10.96 19.61 5.02
N ASP A 151 11.73 19.06 5.97
CA ASP A 151 11.52 19.33 7.38
C ASP A 151 12.00 20.72 7.80
N ALA A 152 13.04 21.26 7.15
CA ALA A 152 13.40 22.67 7.28
C ALA A 152 12.24 23.57 6.82
N ARG A 153 11.65 23.29 5.65
CA ARG A 153 10.47 24.01 5.13
C ARG A 153 9.25 23.88 6.04
N LYS A 154 8.96 22.69 6.58
CA LYS A 154 7.89 22.50 7.60
C LYS A 154 8.16 23.30 8.87
N THR A 155 9.41 23.41 9.29
CA THR A 155 9.80 24.21 10.47
C THR A 155 9.49 25.70 10.24
N LEU A 156 9.70 26.22 9.02
CA LEU A 156 9.37 27.62 8.69
C LEU A 156 7.88 27.95 8.85
N LEU A 157 6.98 26.97 8.67
CA LEU A 157 5.54 27.14 8.90
C LEU A 157 5.20 27.40 10.37
N LEU A 158 6.06 26.96 11.29
CA LEU A 158 5.89 27.07 12.74
C LEU A 158 6.85 28.09 13.37
N THR A 159 7.63 28.78 12.54
CA THR A 159 8.60 29.81 12.95
C THR A 159 7.94 31.20 12.96
N ASP A 160 8.63 32.24 13.44
CA ASP A 160 8.13 33.62 13.37
C ASP A 160 7.91 34.09 11.92
N THR A 161 6.65 34.05 11.50
CA THR A 161 6.20 34.38 10.14
C THR A 161 6.55 35.81 9.73
N LYS A 162 6.63 36.75 10.68
CA LYS A 162 7.02 38.14 10.38
C LYS A 162 8.45 38.24 9.85
N ARG A 163 9.33 37.32 10.26
CA ARG A 163 10.72 37.25 9.81
C ARG A 163 10.87 36.37 8.57
N VAL A 164 10.10 35.28 8.49
CA VAL A 164 10.16 34.33 7.36
C VAL A 164 9.63 34.96 6.07
N ILE A 165 8.48 35.64 6.11
CA ILE A 165 7.79 36.14 4.92
C ILE A 165 8.67 37.08 4.06
N PRO A 166 9.34 38.11 4.61
CA PRO A 166 10.18 39.00 3.81
C PRO A 166 11.31 38.27 3.07
N VAL A 167 11.91 37.27 3.70
CA VAL A 167 13.01 36.50 3.09
C VAL A 167 12.48 35.61 1.96
N LEU A 168 11.30 35.00 2.13
CA LEU A 168 10.66 34.22 1.07
C LEU A 168 10.25 35.08 -0.14
N ILE A 169 9.75 36.30 0.08
CA ILE A 169 9.44 37.24 -1.01
C ILE A 169 10.70 37.61 -1.77
N SER A 170 11.81 37.88 -1.06
CA SER A 170 13.10 38.16 -1.69
C SER A 170 13.59 36.98 -2.53
N LEU A 171 13.41 35.75 -2.04
CA LEU A 171 13.79 34.53 -2.76
C LEU A 171 12.91 34.30 -3.99
N PHE A 172 11.61 34.60 -3.90
CA PHE A 172 10.66 34.51 -5.01
C PHE A 172 11.03 35.44 -6.18
N GLN A 173 11.56 36.63 -5.86
CA GLN A 173 12.00 37.65 -6.82
C GLN A 173 13.40 37.37 -7.40
N ASP A 174 14.18 36.46 -6.81
CA ASP A 174 15.52 36.13 -7.29
C ASP A 174 15.47 35.25 -8.56
N THR A 175 15.76 35.87 -9.71
CA THR A 175 15.76 35.18 -11.01
C THR A 175 16.75 34.01 -11.08
N GLN A 176 17.85 34.03 -10.30
CA GLN A 176 18.83 32.93 -10.30
C GLN A 176 18.34 31.70 -9.55
N TYR A 177 17.52 31.91 -8.51
CA TYR A 177 16.81 30.84 -7.82
C TYR A 177 15.74 30.20 -8.72
N VAL A 178 14.92 31.03 -9.37
CA VAL A 178 13.78 30.61 -10.22
C VAL A 178 14.20 29.69 -11.38
N HIS A 179 15.40 29.89 -11.94
CA HIS A 179 15.89 29.06 -13.05
C HIS A 179 16.58 27.75 -12.64
N LYS A 180 16.95 27.57 -11.36
CA LYS A 180 17.74 26.43 -10.88
C LYS A 180 17.04 25.57 -9.83
N VAL A 181 16.14 26.13 -9.04
CA VAL A 181 15.40 25.44 -7.98
C VAL A 181 13.91 25.60 -8.22
N SER A 182 13.12 24.61 -7.82
CA SER A 182 11.66 24.66 -7.96
C SER A 182 11.08 25.85 -7.20
N SER A 183 10.59 26.86 -7.94
CA SER A 183 9.81 27.98 -7.40
C SER A 183 8.63 27.54 -6.53
N PHE A 184 8.10 26.35 -6.83
CA PHE A 184 6.92 25.78 -6.20
C PHE A 184 7.08 25.64 -4.68
N ASP A 185 8.29 25.37 -4.16
CA ASP A 185 8.51 25.23 -2.73
C ASP A 185 8.29 26.55 -1.96
N VAL A 186 8.63 27.69 -2.56
CA VAL A 186 8.40 29.02 -1.96
C VAL A 186 6.92 29.38 -2.02
N GLU A 187 6.29 29.12 -3.17
CA GLU A 187 4.85 29.29 -3.40
C GLU A 187 4.04 28.53 -2.33
N ASN A 188 4.34 27.24 -2.12
CA ASN A 188 3.68 26.38 -1.13
C ASN A 188 3.78 26.88 0.33
N ILE A 189 4.92 27.48 0.72
CA ILE A 189 5.06 28.02 2.08
C ILE A 189 4.25 29.31 2.21
N LEU A 190 4.35 30.22 1.23
CA LEU A 190 3.58 31.47 1.23
C LEU A 190 2.08 31.21 1.27
N GLU A 191 1.58 30.24 0.50
CA GLU A 191 0.17 29.81 0.54
C GLU A 191 -0.31 29.47 1.95
N LYS A 192 0.53 28.82 2.77
CA LYS A 192 0.15 28.37 4.12
C LYS A 192 0.27 29.46 5.18
N ILE A 193 1.23 30.37 5.07
CA ILE A 193 1.53 31.36 6.13
C ILE A 193 1.03 32.79 5.79
N ALA A 194 0.61 33.04 4.56
CA ALA A 194 0.22 34.37 4.08
C ALA A 194 -1.26 34.50 3.69
N VAL A 195 -2.12 33.53 4.02
CA VAL A 195 -3.57 33.61 3.77
C VAL A 195 -4.14 34.89 4.42
N GLY A 196 -4.75 35.75 3.61
CA GLY A 196 -5.31 37.02 4.05
C GLY A 196 -4.28 38.06 4.51
N ASN A 197 -2.97 37.83 4.31
CA ASN A 197 -1.94 38.78 4.69
C ASN A 197 -1.85 39.92 3.66
N GLU A 198 -2.45 41.06 4.00
CA GLU A 198 -2.54 42.23 3.13
C GLU A 198 -1.17 42.73 2.62
N GLN A 199 -0.11 42.62 3.42
CA GLN A 199 1.23 43.06 3.03
C GLN A 199 1.82 42.14 1.94
N VAL A 200 1.63 40.83 2.08
CA VAL A 200 2.08 39.85 1.07
C VAL A 200 1.26 39.98 -0.20
N ILE A 201 -0.06 40.11 -0.07
CA ILE A 201 -0.97 40.31 -1.20
C ILE A 201 -0.58 41.59 -1.97
N ALA A 202 -0.34 42.71 -1.27
CA ALA A 202 0.08 43.95 -1.91
C ALA A 202 1.44 43.81 -2.63
N ALA A 203 2.42 43.14 -2.01
CA ALA A 203 3.72 42.88 -2.62
C ALA A 203 3.58 42.02 -3.89
N LEU A 204 2.77 40.97 -3.86
CA LEU A 204 2.48 40.11 -5.01
C LEU A 204 1.73 40.85 -6.11
N ILE A 205 0.69 41.62 -5.78
CA ILE A 205 -0.05 42.46 -6.74
C ILE A 205 0.90 43.41 -7.49
N SER A 206 1.89 43.98 -6.81
CA SER A 206 2.88 44.86 -7.46
C SER A 206 3.69 44.17 -8.56
N LEU A 207 3.84 42.84 -8.49
CA LEU A 207 4.56 42.02 -9.48
C LEU A 207 3.68 41.63 -10.68
N LEU A 208 2.36 41.78 -10.62
CA LEU A 208 1.45 41.45 -11.74
C LEU A 208 1.64 42.37 -12.97
N HIS A 209 2.33 43.49 -12.82
CA HIS A 209 2.62 44.40 -13.94
C HIS A 209 3.73 43.89 -14.86
N ASP A 210 4.53 42.92 -14.41
CA ASP A 210 5.55 42.27 -15.22
C ASP A 210 5.03 40.89 -15.69
N THR A 211 4.90 40.76 -17.02
CA THR A 211 4.37 39.56 -17.69
C THR A 211 5.11 38.28 -17.31
N GLN A 212 6.38 38.36 -16.88
CA GLN A 212 7.15 37.21 -16.43
C GLN A 212 6.58 36.55 -15.18
N TYR A 213 5.94 37.33 -14.29
CA TYR A 213 5.49 36.86 -12.98
C TYR A 213 3.98 36.59 -12.94
N VAL A 214 3.19 37.10 -13.89
CA VAL A 214 1.72 37.04 -13.88
C VAL A 214 1.19 35.65 -13.57
N SER A 215 1.68 34.61 -14.25
CA SER A 215 1.17 33.25 -14.07
C SER A 215 1.44 32.69 -12.66
N ARG A 216 2.62 32.95 -12.10
CA ARG A 216 3.03 32.47 -10.76
C ARG A 216 2.35 33.27 -9.66
N VAL A 217 2.26 34.58 -9.83
CA VAL A 217 1.60 35.47 -8.88
C VAL A 217 0.10 35.19 -8.83
N ALA A 218 -0.54 35.01 -9.98
CA ALA A 218 -1.95 34.63 -10.05
C ALA A 218 -2.20 33.27 -9.35
N TYR A 219 -1.27 32.32 -9.48
CA TYR A 219 -1.35 31.05 -8.77
C TYR A 219 -1.29 31.25 -7.24
N ILE A 220 -0.35 32.03 -6.69
CA ILE A 220 -0.33 32.28 -5.24
C ILE A 220 -1.57 33.04 -4.78
N LEU A 221 -1.99 34.08 -5.53
CA LEU A 221 -3.14 34.91 -5.18
C LEU A 221 -4.45 34.11 -5.14
N GLU A 222 -4.58 33.06 -5.95
CA GLU A 222 -5.79 32.24 -5.97
C GLU A 222 -6.07 31.57 -4.62
N GLU A 223 -5.02 31.27 -3.84
CA GLU A 223 -5.12 30.62 -2.52
C GLU A 223 -5.06 31.64 -1.37
N ILE A 224 -4.21 32.69 -1.45
CA ILE A 224 -4.02 33.62 -0.32
C ILE A 224 -4.96 34.83 -0.30
N ALA A 225 -5.51 35.20 -1.46
CA ALA A 225 -6.23 36.48 -1.63
C ALA A 225 -7.74 36.30 -1.67
N VAL A 226 -8.28 35.23 -1.06
CA VAL A 226 -9.72 34.93 -1.04
C VAL A 226 -10.52 36.13 -0.53
N GLY A 227 -11.46 36.62 -1.34
CA GLY A 227 -12.28 37.81 -1.05
C GLY A 227 -11.51 39.14 -1.01
N ASN A 228 -10.24 39.21 -1.42
CA ASN A 228 -9.46 40.44 -1.41
C ASN A 228 -9.83 41.36 -2.57
N GLU A 229 -10.50 42.48 -2.26
CA GLU A 229 -10.97 43.43 -3.28
C GLU A 229 -9.85 43.99 -4.16
N GLN A 230 -8.66 44.25 -3.60
CA GLN A 230 -7.54 44.80 -4.36
C GLN A 230 -7.04 43.80 -5.42
N ALA A 231 -6.91 42.52 -5.04
CA ALA A 231 -6.54 41.45 -5.96
C ALA A 231 -7.58 41.27 -7.08
N ILE A 232 -8.88 41.23 -6.72
CA ILE A 232 -9.98 41.11 -7.67
C ILE A 232 -9.99 42.28 -8.65
N ASN A 233 -9.81 43.51 -8.17
CA ASN A 233 -9.79 44.72 -8.99
C ASN A 233 -8.61 44.73 -9.97
N THR A 234 -7.41 44.38 -9.50
CA THR A 234 -6.22 44.33 -10.37
C THR A 234 -6.34 43.23 -11.42
N LEU A 235 -6.74 42.02 -11.03
CA LEU A 235 -6.91 40.90 -11.97
C LEU A 235 -8.02 41.16 -12.99
N THR A 236 -9.13 41.76 -12.56
CA THR A 236 -10.23 42.18 -13.44
C THR A 236 -9.75 43.24 -14.44
N SER A 237 -8.98 44.22 -13.98
CA SER A 237 -8.39 45.25 -14.86
C SER A 237 -7.44 44.63 -15.89
N LEU A 238 -6.61 43.67 -15.49
CA LEU A 238 -5.70 42.96 -16.39
C LEU A 238 -6.44 42.12 -17.44
N LEU A 239 -7.58 41.50 -17.07
CA LEU A 239 -8.41 40.74 -17.99
C LEU A 239 -9.10 41.65 -19.04
N ILE A 240 -9.51 42.85 -18.65
CA ILE A 240 -10.22 43.81 -19.53
C ILE A 240 -9.24 44.54 -20.47
N LEU A 241 -8.06 44.93 -19.98
CA LEU A 241 -7.14 45.81 -20.72
C LEU A 241 -6.44 45.14 -21.91
N ASN A 242 -6.64 43.84 -22.14
CA ASN A 242 -6.07 43.09 -23.28
C ASN A 242 -4.56 43.33 -23.46
N THR A 243 -3.83 43.49 -22.36
CA THR A 243 -2.42 43.92 -22.37
C THR A 243 -1.46 42.83 -22.86
N THR A 244 -1.94 41.60 -23.07
CA THR A 244 -1.11 40.47 -23.51
C THR A 244 -1.85 39.68 -24.58
N HIS A 245 -1.40 39.68 -25.84
CA HIS A 245 -1.94 38.74 -26.86
C HIS A 245 -1.69 37.24 -26.52
N ASP A 246 -1.19 36.96 -25.32
CA ASP A 246 -0.98 35.64 -24.76
C ASP A 246 -2.28 35.10 -24.15
N LYS A 247 -2.84 34.08 -24.81
CA LYS A 247 -4.05 33.37 -24.38
C LYS A 247 -3.86 32.63 -23.05
N SER A 248 -2.63 32.21 -22.73
CA SER A 248 -2.33 31.45 -21.52
C SER A 248 -2.44 32.32 -20.25
N ILE A 249 -2.02 33.58 -20.35
CA ILE A 249 -2.12 34.58 -19.28
C ILE A 249 -3.59 34.89 -18.99
N HIS A 250 -4.40 35.10 -20.03
CA HIS A 250 -5.84 35.33 -19.91
C HIS A 250 -6.56 34.17 -19.21
N HIS A 251 -6.27 32.94 -19.65
CA HIS A 251 -6.81 31.73 -19.02
C HIS A 251 -6.47 31.67 -17.53
N ARG A 252 -5.21 31.95 -17.17
CA ARG A 252 -4.76 31.94 -15.77
C ARG A 252 -5.45 33.01 -14.92
N ILE A 253 -5.60 34.23 -15.43
CA ILE A 253 -6.29 35.33 -14.74
C ILE A 253 -7.77 34.99 -14.53
N ALA A 254 -8.46 34.48 -15.56
CA ALA A 254 -9.86 34.09 -15.46
C ALA A 254 -10.06 32.95 -14.44
N ASN A 255 -9.17 31.95 -14.43
CA ASN A 255 -9.19 30.88 -13.42
C ASN A 255 -8.93 31.41 -12.00
N CYS A 256 -7.97 32.34 -11.84
CA CYS A 256 -7.63 32.95 -10.56
C CYS A 256 -8.82 33.74 -10.00
N LEU A 257 -9.45 34.59 -10.82
CA LEU A 257 -10.69 35.28 -10.48
C LEU A 257 -11.80 34.30 -10.07
N ALA A 258 -11.88 33.15 -10.73
CA ALA A 258 -12.88 32.15 -10.41
C ALA A 258 -12.72 31.49 -9.05
N LYS A 259 -11.49 31.43 -8.54
CA LYS A 259 -11.16 30.82 -7.24
C LYS A 259 -11.16 31.82 -6.09
N ILE A 260 -10.71 33.06 -6.33
CA ILE A 260 -10.56 34.08 -5.28
C ILE A 260 -11.89 34.36 -4.57
N ASP A 261 -13.00 34.40 -5.30
CA ASP A 261 -14.31 34.64 -4.69
C ASP A 261 -15.43 34.04 -5.55
N VAL A 262 -15.82 32.80 -5.21
CA VAL A 262 -16.92 32.08 -5.86
C VAL A 262 -18.23 32.83 -5.60
N GLY A 263 -18.95 33.21 -6.66
CA GLY A 263 -20.14 34.04 -6.54
C GLY A 263 -19.87 35.54 -6.55
N ASN A 264 -18.61 35.98 -6.71
CA ASN A 264 -18.29 37.41 -6.76
C ASN A 264 -19.00 38.10 -7.93
N LYS A 265 -19.83 39.07 -7.59
CA LYS A 265 -20.64 39.79 -8.57
C LYS A 265 -19.79 40.50 -9.62
N GLN A 266 -18.66 41.09 -9.25
CA GLN A 266 -17.80 41.82 -10.19
C GLN A 266 -17.09 40.87 -11.17
N ALA A 267 -16.60 39.72 -10.69
CA ALA A 267 -16.04 38.68 -11.54
C ALA A 267 -17.10 38.09 -12.49
N ILE A 268 -18.29 37.78 -11.97
CA ILE A 268 -19.44 37.30 -12.76
C ILE A 268 -19.85 38.33 -13.81
N ASP A 269 -20.04 39.59 -13.42
CA ASP A 269 -20.47 40.66 -14.32
C ASP A 269 -19.44 40.88 -15.44
N THR A 270 -18.15 40.80 -15.11
CA THR A 270 -17.05 40.92 -16.08
C THR A 270 -17.05 39.74 -17.07
N LEU A 271 -17.01 38.50 -16.57
CA LEU A 271 -17.02 37.30 -17.43
C LEU A 271 -18.30 37.21 -18.25
N THR A 272 -19.46 37.55 -17.67
CA THR A 272 -20.74 37.61 -18.38
C THR A 272 -20.72 38.67 -19.47
N SER A 273 -20.14 39.84 -19.21
CA SER A 273 -19.99 40.89 -20.24
C SER A 273 -19.13 40.42 -21.41
N LEU A 274 -18.06 39.65 -21.15
CA LEU A 274 -17.22 39.07 -22.19
C LEU A 274 -17.97 38.01 -23.02
N LEU A 275 -19.04 37.40 -22.51
CA LEU A 275 -19.87 36.43 -23.25
C LEU A 275 -21.09 37.05 -23.95
N LYS A 276 -21.35 38.37 -23.85
CA LYS A 276 -22.55 38.99 -24.46
C LYS A 276 -22.45 39.14 -25.98
N ASP A 277 -21.24 39.24 -26.54
CA ASP A 277 -20.99 39.43 -27.97
C ASP A 277 -20.50 38.16 -28.68
N THR A 278 -20.91 36.97 -28.21
CA THR A 278 -20.50 35.64 -28.75
C THR A 278 -20.70 35.47 -30.25
N LYS A 279 -21.52 36.30 -30.90
CA LYS A 279 -21.79 36.28 -32.34
C LYS A 279 -20.76 37.03 -33.21
N ASN A 280 -19.88 37.84 -32.61
CA ASN A 280 -18.91 38.69 -33.33
C ASN A 280 -17.45 38.22 -33.21
N TYR A 281 -17.19 37.12 -32.49
CA TYR A 281 -15.84 36.62 -32.29
C TYR A 281 -15.29 35.92 -33.53
N ASP A 282 -14.01 36.17 -33.86
CA ASP A 282 -13.33 35.51 -34.97
C ASP A 282 -13.09 34.03 -34.65
N ARG A 283 -12.89 33.21 -35.69
CA ARG A 283 -12.57 31.78 -35.61
C ARG A 283 -11.45 31.47 -34.61
N LYS A 284 -10.53 32.41 -34.38
CA LYS A 284 -9.37 32.32 -33.48
C LYS A 284 -9.69 32.51 -31.99
N GLU A 285 -10.89 32.94 -31.62
CA GLU A 285 -11.25 33.36 -30.26
C GLU A 285 -12.16 32.36 -29.53
N HIS A 286 -12.65 31.32 -30.20
CA HIS A 286 -13.55 30.32 -29.60
C HIS A 286 -12.99 29.62 -28.35
N ASN A 287 -11.69 29.30 -28.29
CA ASN A 287 -11.08 28.69 -27.10
C ASN A 287 -11.15 29.62 -25.88
N LEU A 288 -10.97 30.93 -26.10
CA LEU A 288 -11.07 31.93 -25.04
C LEU A 288 -12.52 32.05 -24.55
N ILE A 289 -13.49 32.05 -25.46
CA ILE A 289 -14.92 32.09 -25.12
C ILE A 289 -15.34 30.85 -24.33
N LEU A 290 -14.87 29.67 -24.73
CA LEU A 290 -15.09 28.44 -23.99
C LEU A 290 -14.50 28.53 -22.58
N ASP A 291 -13.25 28.98 -22.44
CA ASP A 291 -12.61 29.16 -21.13
C ASP A 291 -13.38 30.14 -20.23
N ILE A 292 -13.85 31.25 -20.80
CA ILE A 292 -14.66 32.24 -20.08
C ILE A 292 -16.01 31.62 -19.68
N ALA A 293 -16.68 30.88 -20.57
CA ALA A 293 -17.94 30.20 -20.27
C ALA A 293 -17.77 29.12 -19.19
N TYR A 294 -16.70 28.33 -19.28
CA TYR A 294 -16.37 27.31 -18.28
C TYR A 294 -16.04 27.93 -16.92
N ASN A 295 -15.27 29.02 -16.88
CA ASN A 295 -14.98 29.73 -15.63
C ASN A 295 -16.23 30.42 -15.07
N LEU A 296 -17.05 31.06 -15.90
CA LEU A 296 -18.31 31.63 -15.46
C LEU A 296 -19.23 30.55 -14.87
N GLY A 297 -19.36 29.40 -15.52
CA GLY A 297 -20.17 28.31 -14.99
C GLY A 297 -19.58 27.61 -13.75
N LYS A 298 -18.28 27.79 -13.43
CA LYS A 298 -17.69 27.38 -12.14
C LYS A 298 -18.03 28.35 -11.02
N ILE A 299 -18.01 29.67 -11.30
CA ILE A 299 -18.28 30.73 -10.31
C ILE A 299 -19.77 30.87 -10.04
N ASP A 300 -20.59 30.66 -11.07
CA ASP A 300 -22.03 30.73 -11.05
C ASP A 300 -22.59 29.43 -11.68
N VAL A 301 -22.68 28.39 -10.85
CA VAL A 301 -23.14 27.05 -11.29
C VAL A 301 -24.56 27.15 -11.83
N GLY A 302 -24.78 26.64 -13.04
CA GLY A 302 -26.06 26.81 -13.73
C GLY A 302 -26.25 28.17 -14.40
N ASN A 303 -25.21 29.00 -14.51
CA ASN A 303 -25.27 30.28 -15.21
C ASN A 303 -25.79 30.06 -16.64
N LYS A 304 -26.95 30.66 -16.92
CA LYS A 304 -27.64 30.49 -18.19
C LYS A 304 -26.80 30.94 -19.37
N GLN A 305 -26.05 32.04 -19.24
CA GLN A 305 -25.26 32.57 -20.34
C GLN A 305 -24.04 31.68 -20.64
N ALA A 306 -23.42 31.10 -19.63
CA ALA A 306 -22.38 30.09 -19.80
C ALA A 306 -22.93 28.83 -20.51
N ILE A 307 -24.09 28.32 -20.06
CA ILE A 307 -24.75 27.15 -20.67
C ILE A 307 -25.18 27.43 -22.11
N ASP A 308 -25.86 28.56 -22.36
CA ASP A 308 -26.32 28.97 -23.69
C ASP A 308 -25.14 29.14 -24.66
N THR A 309 -24.00 29.63 -24.17
CA THR A 309 -22.76 29.75 -24.96
C THR A 309 -22.22 28.37 -25.34
N VAL A 310 -22.16 27.42 -24.40
CA VAL A 310 -21.71 26.05 -24.68
C VAL A 310 -22.67 25.34 -25.65
N ILE A 311 -23.99 25.46 -25.46
CA ILE A 311 -25.00 24.91 -26.37
C ILE A 311 -24.84 25.51 -27.77
N TYR A 312 -24.63 26.83 -27.88
CA TYR A 312 -24.38 27.48 -29.16
C TYR A 312 -23.18 26.86 -29.86
N LEU A 313 -22.05 26.69 -29.15
CA LEU A 313 -20.81 26.16 -29.72
C LEU A 313 -20.89 24.67 -30.09
N LEU A 314 -21.71 23.88 -29.38
CA LEU A 314 -21.95 22.47 -29.68
C LEU A 314 -22.93 22.25 -30.85
N ASP A 315 -23.65 23.29 -31.31
CA ASP A 315 -24.63 23.19 -32.39
C ASP A 315 -23.94 23.09 -33.77
N PRO A 316 -23.95 21.91 -34.42
CA PRO A 316 -23.28 21.73 -35.70
C PRO A 316 -23.88 22.60 -36.81
N ALA A 317 -25.17 22.97 -36.73
CA ALA A 317 -25.82 23.81 -37.73
C ALA A 317 -25.34 25.28 -37.69
N LYS A 318 -24.77 25.72 -36.56
CA LYS A 318 -24.24 27.08 -36.39
C LYS A 318 -22.74 27.14 -36.53
N ASN A 319 -22.06 26.04 -36.19
CA ASN A 319 -20.61 26.00 -36.01
C ASN A 319 -19.94 24.88 -36.81
N GLU A 320 -20.48 24.52 -37.98
CA GLU A 320 -19.95 23.45 -38.85
C GLU A 320 -18.43 23.54 -39.09
N HIS A 321 -17.92 24.76 -39.30
CA HIS A 321 -16.50 25.04 -39.52
C HIS A 321 -15.57 24.70 -38.33
N ILE A 322 -16.13 24.58 -37.13
CA ILE A 322 -15.40 24.14 -35.91
C ILE A 322 -15.07 22.65 -36.01
N PHE A 323 -15.89 21.88 -36.73
CA PHE A 323 -15.82 20.42 -36.84
C PHE A 323 -15.26 19.94 -38.19
N ASP A 324 -14.77 20.85 -39.03
CA ASP A 324 -14.29 20.57 -40.41
C ASP A 324 -12.76 20.45 -40.51
N TYR A 325 -12.03 20.95 -39.50
CA TYR A 325 -10.59 20.86 -39.42
C TYR A 325 -10.25 20.01 -38.20
N GLY A 326 -9.71 18.81 -38.45
CA GLY A 326 -9.35 17.79 -37.46
C GLY A 326 -8.30 18.19 -36.42
N VAL A 327 -8.49 19.32 -35.76
CA VAL A 327 -7.58 19.97 -34.82
C VAL A 327 -8.39 20.39 -33.60
N GLY A 328 -8.55 19.45 -32.66
CA GLY A 328 -8.53 19.67 -31.22
C GLY A 328 -9.27 20.91 -30.69
N PHE A 329 -10.51 21.14 -31.11
CA PHE A 329 -11.37 22.18 -30.50
C PHE A 329 -11.68 21.86 -29.04
N MET A 330 -11.76 20.57 -28.73
CA MET A 330 -11.88 20.03 -27.40
C MET A 330 -10.59 19.27 -27.14
N SER A 331 -9.70 19.81 -26.31
CA SER A 331 -8.70 18.93 -25.72
C SER A 331 -9.45 17.86 -24.95
N HIS A 332 -9.19 16.60 -25.29
CA HIS A 332 -9.82 15.36 -24.82
C HIS A 332 -10.28 15.32 -23.35
N THR A 333 -9.61 16.07 -22.46
CA THR A 333 -9.81 16.03 -21.01
C THR A 333 -10.73 17.14 -20.47
N LEU A 334 -10.99 18.23 -21.20
CA LEU A 334 -11.59 19.44 -20.60
C LEU A 334 -13.11 19.55 -20.75
N LEU A 335 -13.72 18.98 -21.81
CA LEU A 335 -15.15 19.13 -22.07
C LEU A 335 -16.01 18.60 -20.91
N TYR A 336 -15.88 17.31 -20.57
CA TYR A 336 -16.74 16.72 -19.54
C TYR A 336 -16.45 17.28 -18.14
N HIS A 337 -15.17 17.49 -17.77
CA HIS A 337 -14.80 18.06 -16.47
C HIS A 337 -15.39 19.44 -16.28
N ASN A 338 -15.41 20.25 -17.33
CA ASN A 338 -16.01 21.57 -17.26
C ASN A 338 -17.55 21.48 -17.25
N LEU A 339 -18.18 20.65 -18.09
CA LEU A 339 -19.63 20.46 -18.10
C LEU A 339 -20.17 20.04 -16.72
N VAL A 340 -19.54 19.07 -16.06
CA VAL A 340 -19.93 18.66 -14.70
C VAL A 340 -19.83 19.83 -13.71
N LYS A 341 -18.74 20.60 -13.75
CA LYS A 341 -18.53 21.77 -12.88
C LYS A 341 -19.52 22.92 -13.17
N MET A 342 -20.03 23.03 -14.39
CA MET A 342 -21.08 23.98 -14.77
C MET A 342 -22.48 23.59 -14.28
N GLY A 343 -22.64 22.42 -13.66
CA GLY A 343 -23.95 21.89 -13.28
C GLY A 343 -24.73 21.25 -14.42
N ALA A 344 -24.04 20.73 -15.44
CA ALA A 344 -24.67 20.08 -16.60
C ALA A 344 -25.19 18.65 -16.33
N LEU A 345 -25.03 18.12 -15.10
CA LEU A 345 -25.48 16.77 -14.75
C LEU A 345 -27.00 16.64 -14.95
N GLY A 346 -27.42 15.76 -15.85
CA GLY A 346 -28.83 15.58 -16.21
C GLY A 346 -29.44 16.74 -17.00
N ASN A 347 -28.66 17.72 -17.48
CA ASN A 347 -29.16 18.81 -18.31
C ASN A 347 -29.56 18.29 -19.69
N GLU A 348 -30.88 18.18 -19.92
CA GLU A 348 -31.44 17.61 -21.16
C GLU A 348 -30.96 18.34 -22.41
N GLN A 349 -30.84 19.67 -22.38
CA GLN A 349 -30.44 20.45 -23.56
C GLN A 349 -28.99 20.17 -23.96
N ILE A 350 -28.07 20.10 -22.99
CA ILE A 350 -26.66 19.77 -23.26
C ILE A 350 -26.56 18.32 -23.76
N ILE A 351 -27.29 17.38 -23.15
CA ILE A 351 -27.31 15.97 -23.59
C ILE A 351 -27.85 15.86 -25.02
N GLU A 352 -28.93 16.56 -25.35
CA GLU A 352 -29.49 16.59 -26.71
C GLU A 352 -28.52 17.19 -27.72
N SER A 353 -27.83 18.30 -27.39
CA SER A 353 -26.80 18.89 -28.24
C SER A 353 -25.64 17.93 -28.49
N LEU A 354 -25.15 17.23 -27.46
CA LEU A 354 -24.09 16.22 -27.60
C LEU A 354 -24.53 15.02 -28.44
N ILE A 355 -25.76 14.51 -28.25
CA ILE A 355 -26.32 13.42 -29.07
C ILE A 355 -26.48 13.86 -30.52
N SER A 356 -26.95 15.09 -30.75
CA SER A 356 -27.10 15.66 -32.09
C SER A 356 -25.75 15.79 -32.79
N LEU A 357 -24.73 16.27 -32.09
CA LEU A 357 -23.36 16.38 -32.60
C LEU A 357 -22.76 15.00 -32.91
N LEU A 358 -22.94 14.02 -32.01
CA LEU A 358 -22.47 12.65 -32.21
C LEU A 358 -23.08 12.01 -33.46
N ASN A 359 -24.40 12.16 -33.64
CA ASN A 359 -25.12 11.67 -34.81
C ASN A 359 -24.72 12.39 -36.09
N PHE A 360 -24.45 13.70 -36.03
CA PHE A 360 -23.96 14.49 -37.17
C PHE A 360 -22.61 13.96 -37.67
N ILE A 361 -21.65 13.77 -36.76
CA ILE A 361 -20.31 13.27 -37.10
C ILE A 361 -20.40 11.85 -37.70
N GLU A 362 -21.22 10.98 -37.12
CA GLU A 362 -21.39 9.60 -37.60
C GLU A 362 -22.03 9.53 -39.00
N ASN A 363 -22.94 10.44 -39.33
CA ASN A 363 -23.65 10.43 -40.63
C ASN A 363 -22.84 11.05 -41.76
N GLU A 364 -21.99 12.04 -41.48
CA GLU A 364 -21.16 12.72 -42.49
C GLU A 364 -19.96 11.88 -42.96
N HIS A 365 -19.74 10.67 -42.41
CA HIS A 365 -18.54 9.85 -42.64
C HIS A 365 -17.23 10.62 -42.45
N LYS A 366 -17.26 11.71 -41.67
CA LYS A 366 -16.08 12.42 -41.22
C LYS A 366 -15.43 11.55 -40.16
N HIS A 367 -14.44 10.75 -40.56
CA HIS A 367 -13.66 9.86 -39.69
C HIS A 367 -12.79 10.66 -38.70
N GLU A 368 -13.40 11.52 -37.89
CA GLU A 368 -12.74 12.25 -36.83
C GLU A 368 -13.00 11.52 -35.50
N THR A 369 -12.37 10.36 -35.36
CA THR A 369 -12.60 9.45 -34.22
C THR A 369 -12.39 10.16 -32.89
N SER A 370 -11.41 11.09 -32.82
CA SER A 370 -11.06 11.93 -31.66
C SER A 370 -12.26 12.67 -31.05
N CYS A 371 -13.09 13.35 -31.86
CA CYS A 371 -14.24 14.12 -31.37
C CYS A 371 -15.37 13.22 -30.85
N GLN A 372 -15.56 12.05 -31.48
CA GLN A 372 -16.58 11.09 -31.05
C GLN A 372 -16.26 10.50 -29.67
N TYR A 373 -14.98 10.25 -29.36
CA TYR A 373 -14.55 9.82 -28.02
C TYR A 373 -14.93 10.85 -26.95
N ASP A 374 -14.65 12.13 -27.18
CA ASP A 374 -14.89 13.19 -26.20
C ASP A 374 -16.38 13.38 -25.89
N ILE A 375 -17.22 13.23 -26.92
CA ILE A 375 -18.68 13.28 -26.76
C ILE A 375 -19.18 12.08 -25.96
N CYS A 376 -18.70 10.87 -26.25
CA CYS A 376 -19.03 9.67 -25.49
C CYS A 376 -18.58 9.80 -24.03
N LEU A 377 -17.35 10.26 -23.78
CA LEU A 377 -16.85 10.54 -22.44
C LEU A 377 -17.76 11.54 -21.71
N ALA A 378 -18.11 12.66 -22.33
CA ALA A 378 -19.00 13.66 -21.73
C ALA A 378 -20.38 13.10 -21.41
N LEU A 379 -21.01 12.37 -22.34
CA LEU A 379 -22.27 11.67 -22.10
C LEU A 379 -22.15 10.68 -20.92
N GLY A 380 -21.03 9.96 -20.82
CA GLY A 380 -20.72 9.05 -19.72
C GLY A 380 -20.82 9.67 -18.34
N PHE A 381 -20.48 10.96 -18.22
CA PHE A 381 -20.52 11.70 -16.96
C PHE A 381 -21.84 12.44 -16.71
N ILE A 382 -22.49 12.99 -17.74
CA ILE A 382 -23.66 13.86 -17.54
C ILE A 382 -24.99 13.17 -17.82
N ALA A 383 -25.01 12.06 -18.56
CA ALA A 383 -26.21 11.42 -19.09
C ALA A 383 -26.60 10.13 -18.34
N VAL A 384 -26.20 10.00 -17.06
CA VAL A 384 -26.52 8.83 -16.22
C VAL A 384 -28.04 8.62 -16.16
N GLY A 385 -28.50 7.44 -16.58
CA GLY A 385 -29.93 7.11 -16.65
C GLY A 385 -30.72 7.82 -17.76
N ASN A 386 -30.09 8.64 -18.61
CA ASN A 386 -30.77 9.33 -19.69
C ASN A 386 -31.20 8.33 -20.79
N LYS A 387 -32.51 8.18 -20.96
CA LYS A 387 -33.10 7.20 -21.88
C LYS A 387 -32.69 7.42 -23.34
N GLN A 388 -32.56 8.67 -23.77
CA GLN A 388 -32.25 9.01 -25.15
C GLN A 388 -30.76 8.75 -25.44
N ALA A 389 -29.86 9.05 -24.51
CA ALA A 389 -28.44 8.73 -24.62
C ALA A 389 -28.22 7.21 -24.69
N VAL A 390 -28.83 6.44 -23.77
CA VAL A 390 -28.75 4.96 -23.77
C VAL A 390 -29.25 4.39 -25.10
N LYS A 391 -30.39 4.86 -25.60
CA LYS A 391 -30.95 4.39 -26.87
C LYS A 391 -30.04 4.69 -28.07
N ASN A 392 -29.46 5.90 -28.15
CA ASN A 392 -28.54 6.26 -29.24
C ASN A 392 -27.24 5.44 -29.18
N LEU A 393 -26.65 5.28 -27.99
CA LEU A 393 -25.41 4.52 -27.83
C LEU A 393 -25.60 3.02 -28.14
N LEU A 394 -26.73 2.41 -27.76
CA LEU A 394 -27.03 1.01 -28.15
C LEU A 394 -27.14 0.84 -29.67
N LEU A 395 -27.71 1.83 -30.37
CA LEU A 395 -27.77 1.84 -31.83
C LEU A 395 -26.36 1.97 -32.45
N LEU A 396 -25.53 2.86 -31.90
CA LEU A 396 -24.14 3.06 -32.34
C LEU A 396 -23.28 1.81 -32.12
N LEU A 397 -23.46 1.12 -30.99
CA LEU A 397 -22.74 -0.12 -30.66
C LEU A 397 -22.92 -1.17 -31.77
N GLN A 398 -24.11 -1.25 -32.38
CA GLN A 398 -24.38 -2.16 -33.50
C GLN A 398 -23.91 -1.63 -34.86
N LYS A 399 -24.08 -0.33 -35.11
CA LYS A 399 -23.86 0.27 -36.43
C LYS A 399 -22.37 0.49 -36.72
N THR A 400 -21.59 0.87 -35.70
CA THR A 400 -20.20 1.28 -35.90
C THR A 400 -19.32 0.09 -36.27
N LYS A 401 -18.42 0.29 -37.23
CA LYS A 401 -17.42 -0.70 -37.66
C LYS A 401 -16.04 -0.45 -37.06
N ASP A 402 -15.83 0.71 -36.44
CA ASP A 402 -14.57 1.07 -35.78
C ASP A 402 -14.54 0.39 -34.41
N GLU A 403 -13.59 -0.53 -34.21
CA GLU A 403 -13.44 -1.32 -32.98
C GLU A 403 -13.08 -0.46 -31.77
N LEU A 404 -12.23 0.55 -31.95
CA LEU A 404 -11.80 1.44 -30.86
C LEU A 404 -12.96 2.35 -30.45
N PHE A 405 -13.72 2.87 -31.42
CA PHE A 405 -14.88 3.69 -31.10
C PHE A 405 -16.02 2.85 -30.49
N ARG A 406 -16.21 1.61 -30.97
CA ARG A 406 -17.16 0.64 -30.37
C ARG A 406 -16.82 0.37 -28.90
N TRP A 407 -15.52 0.28 -28.57
CA TRP A 407 -15.05 0.16 -27.19
C TRP A 407 -15.48 1.34 -26.32
N GLU A 408 -15.30 2.58 -26.80
CA GLU A 408 -15.71 3.76 -26.04
C GLU A 408 -17.23 3.83 -25.84
N VAL A 409 -18.01 3.43 -26.86
CA VAL A 409 -19.47 3.33 -26.74
C VAL A 409 -19.85 2.31 -25.65
N ALA A 410 -19.17 1.17 -25.58
CA ALA A 410 -19.37 0.17 -24.54
C ALA A 410 -19.04 0.73 -23.14
N CYS A 411 -17.86 1.34 -22.96
CA CYS A 411 -17.47 1.98 -21.70
C CYS A 411 -18.43 3.11 -21.27
N THR A 412 -19.01 3.82 -22.24
CA THR A 412 -20.00 4.87 -21.95
C THR A 412 -21.32 4.24 -21.49
N LEU A 413 -21.78 3.17 -22.14
CA LEU A 413 -22.98 2.42 -21.74
C LEU A 413 -22.84 1.83 -20.33
N GLU A 414 -21.67 1.30 -19.96
CA GLU A 414 -21.40 0.82 -18.60
C GLU A 414 -21.67 1.90 -17.55
N LYS A 415 -21.31 3.15 -17.83
CA LYS A 415 -21.50 4.29 -16.91
C LYS A 415 -22.94 4.76 -16.83
N ILE A 416 -23.65 4.83 -17.97
CA ILE A 416 -24.97 5.48 -18.01
C ILE A 416 -26.17 4.53 -17.93
N ALA A 417 -25.97 3.23 -18.19
CA ALA A 417 -27.04 2.25 -18.32
C ALA A 417 -27.14 1.27 -17.13
N VAL A 418 -26.50 1.57 -15.99
CA VAL A 418 -26.58 0.74 -14.77
C VAL A 418 -28.04 0.52 -14.37
N GLY A 419 -28.47 -0.74 -14.27
CA GLY A 419 -29.84 -1.12 -13.95
C GLY A 419 -30.89 -0.75 -15.01
N ASN A 420 -30.49 -0.35 -16.22
CA ASN A 420 -31.41 0.03 -17.28
C ASN A 420 -31.99 -1.22 -17.97
N GLU A 421 -33.24 -1.56 -17.66
CA GLU A 421 -33.94 -2.74 -18.20
C GLU A 421 -33.99 -2.78 -19.74
N TYR A 422 -34.09 -1.61 -20.39
CA TYR A 422 -34.08 -1.54 -21.85
C TYR A 422 -32.70 -1.93 -22.41
N ALA A 423 -31.62 -1.42 -21.81
CA ALA A 423 -30.27 -1.78 -22.21
C ALA A 423 -29.97 -3.26 -21.94
N ILE A 424 -30.34 -3.77 -20.76
CA ILE A 424 -30.16 -5.19 -20.39
C ILE A 424 -30.89 -6.10 -21.38
N THR A 425 -32.17 -5.83 -21.65
CA THR A 425 -32.97 -6.65 -22.58
C THR A 425 -32.38 -6.62 -24.00
N THR A 426 -31.95 -5.44 -24.44
CA THR A 426 -31.35 -5.24 -25.78
C THR A 426 -30.01 -6.00 -25.91
N LEU A 427 -29.15 -5.93 -24.89
CA LEU A 427 -27.88 -6.65 -24.86
C LEU A 427 -28.07 -8.16 -24.76
N LEU A 428 -29.06 -8.64 -24.01
CA LEU A 428 -29.44 -10.05 -23.98
C LEU A 428 -29.94 -10.55 -25.34
N THR A 429 -30.69 -9.73 -26.09
CA THR A 429 -31.04 -10.08 -27.47
C THR A 429 -29.82 -10.16 -28.38
N PHE A 430 -28.88 -9.21 -28.25
CA PHE A 430 -27.65 -9.22 -29.05
C PHE A 430 -26.76 -10.42 -28.74
N LEU A 431 -26.64 -10.79 -27.46
CA LEU A 431 -25.91 -11.99 -27.01
C LEU A 431 -26.40 -13.27 -27.72
N ASN A 432 -27.68 -13.33 -28.11
CA ASN A 432 -28.30 -14.47 -28.79
C ASN A 432 -28.18 -14.44 -30.32
N GLU A 433 -27.63 -13.37 -30.90
CA GLU A 433 -27.58 -13.11 -32.35
C GLU A 433 -26.13 -12.98 -32.88
N ILE A 434 -25.13 -12.94 -32.00
CA ILE A 434 -23.72 -12.68 -32.35
C ILE A 434 -22.94 -13.96 -32.66
N GLU A 435 -22.12 -13.89 -33.71
CA GLU A 435 -21.29 -14.99 -34.18
C GLU A 435 -19.77 -14.76 -33.97
N ASP A 436 -19.35 -13.50 -33.78
CA ASP A 436 -17.97 -13.07 -33.58
C ASP A 436 -17.59 -12.89 -32.10
N MET A 437 -16.31 -13.13 -31.79
CA MET A 437 -15.81 -13.18 -30.41
C MET A 437 -15.64 -11.79 -29.78
N ASP A 438 -15.24 -10.79 -30.57
CA ASP A 438 -14.95 -9.45 -30.07
C ASP A 438 -16.25 -8.74 -29.64
N SER A 439 -17.32 -8.88 -30.42
CA SER A 439 -18.64 -8.35 -30.06
C SER A 439 -19.24 -9.08 -28.86
N LEU A 440 -18.95 -10.38 -28.71
CA LEU A 440 -19.36 -11.16 -27.54
C LEU A 440 -18.68 -10.62 -26.27
N GLU A 441 -17.36 -10.44 -26.29
CA GLU A 441 -16.58 -9.92 -25.17
C GLU A 441 -17.09 -8.54 -24.72
N ARG A 442 -17.45 -7.66 -25.67
CA ARG A 442 -17.95 -6.31 -25.32
C ARG A 442 -19.32 -6.34 -24.66
N ILE A 443 -20.24 -7.17 -25.15
CA ILE A 443 -21.55 -7.31 -24.51
C ILE A 443 -21.41 -7.92 -23.12
N ILE A 444 -20.51 -8.90 -22.98
CA ILE A 444 -20.19 -9.52 -21.69
C ILE A 444 -19.77 -8.43 -20.69
N GLN A 445 -18.79 -7.61 -21.05
CA GLN A 445 -18.27 -6.56 -20.17
C GLN A 445 -19.33 -5.53 -19.77
N ILE A 446 -20.19 -5.12 -20.72
CA ILE A 446 -21.29 -4.21 -20.42
C ILE A 446 -22.27 -4.86 -19.44
N LEU A 447 -22.68 -6.11 -19.68
CA LEU A 447 -23.63 -6.84 -18.82
C LEU A 447 -23.07 -7.06 -17.41
N GLU A 448 -21.78 -7.33 -17.25
CA GLU A 448 -21.13 -7.43 -15.94
C GLU A 448 -21.35 -6.16 -15.10
N SER A 449 -21.26 -5.00 -15.73
CA SER A 449 -21.36 -3.70 -15.05
C SER A 449 -22.80 -3.24 -14.83
N ILE A 450 -23.70 -3.46 -15.80
CA ILE A 450 -25.05 -2.88 -15.75
C ILE A 450 -26.10 -3.81 -15.14
N ALA A 451 -25.83 -5.12 -15.05
CA ALA A 451 -26.82 -6.13 -14.68
C ALA A 451 -26.56 -6.79 -13.31
N VAL A 452 -25.84 -6.12 -12.41
CA VAL A 452 -25.59 -6.60 -11.04
C VAL A 452 -26.92 -6.91 -10.34
N GLY A 453 -27.10 -8.14 -9.89
CA GLY A 453 -28.34 -8.61 -9.25
C GLY A 453 -29.54 -8.75 -10.19
N ASN A 454 -29.39 -8.59 -11.51
CA ASN A 454 -30.51 -8.73 -12.45
C ASN A 454 -30.85 -10.21 -12.63
N ARG A 455 -32.03 -10.60 -12.12
CA ARG A 455 -32.54 -11.97 -12.15
C ARG A 455 -32.60 -12.58 -13.55
N GLN A 456 -33.01 -11.81 -14.55
CA GLN A 456 -33.16 -12.30 -15.92
C GLN A 456 -31.79 -12.65 -16.53
N VAL A 457 -30.77 -11.83 -16.26
CA VAL A 457 -29.39 -12.12 -16.70
C VAL A 457 -28.84 -13.34 -15.98
N ILE A 458 -29.00 -13.43 -14.65
CA ILE A 458 -28.56 -14.58 -13.85
C ILE A 458 -29.21 -15.88 -14.36
N GLU A 459 -30.52 -15.90 -14.55
CA GLU A 459 -31.25 -17.08 -15.07
C GLU A 459 -30.75 -17.48 -16.47
N THR A 460 -30.50 -16.50 -17.34
CA THR A 460 -29.97 -16.74 -18.68
C THR A 460 -28.57 -17.36 -18.63
N LEU A 461 -27.66 -16.85 -17.80
CA LEU A 461 -26.31 -17.37 -17.66
C LEU A 461 -26.27 -18.77 -17.02
N ILE A 462 -27.10 -19.02 -16.00
CA ILE A 462 -27.28 -20.37 -15.43
C ILE A 462 -27.76 -21.35 -16.52
N SER A 463 -28.65 -20.92 -17.39
CA SER A 463 -29.14 -21.76 -18.49
C SER A 463 -28.05 -22.08 -19.53
N ILE A 464 -27.12 -21.15 -19.78
CA ILE A 464 -25.96 -21.35 -20.67
C ILE A 464 -24.99 -22.39 -20.09
N LEU A 465 -24.85 -22.45 -18.76
CA LEU A 465 -24.09 -23.51 -18.09
C LEU A 465 -24.74 -24.91 -18.19
N GLN A 466 -26.03 -25.00 -18.57
CA GLN A 466 -26.79 -26.25 -18.71
C GLN A 466 -27.32 -26.54 -20.15
N PRO A 467 -26.48 -27.03 -21.08
CA PRO A 467 -26.92 -27.40 -22.43
C PRO A 467 -28.02 -28.48 -22.46
N ASN A 468 -28.06 -29.35 -21.44
CA ASN A 468 -28.77 -30.62 -21.49
C ASN A 468 -30.24 -30.55 -21.03
N LYS A 469 -30.71 -29.43 -20.45
CA LYS A 469 -32.07 -29.33 -19.89
C LYS A 469 -33.03 -28.43 -20.68
N ASN A 470 -32.55 -27.49 -21.51
CA ASN A 470 -33.43 -26.56 -22.23
C ASN A 470 -33.47 -26.86 -23.74
N LYS A 471 -34.57 -27.48 -24.22
CA LYS A 471 -34.69 -28.00 -25.60
C LYS A 471 -34.61 -26.90 -26.69
N ASN A 472 -34.97 -25.66 -26.36
CA ASN A 472 -34.89 -24.51 -27.28
C ASN A 472 -33.47 -23.93 -27.37
N ILE A 473 -32.76 -23.81 -26.24
CA ILE A 473 -31.34 -23.40 -26.21
C ILE A 473 -30.48 -24.50 -26.82
N ARG A 474 -30.81 -25.77 -26.56
CA ARG A 474 -30.20 -26.95 -27.19
C ARG A 474 -30.22 -26.84 -28.71
N ASN A 475 -31.35 -26.55 -29.35
CA ASN A 475 -31.39 -26.53 -30.81
C ASN A 475 -30.64 -25.34 -31.43
N LYS A 476 -30.60 -24.17 -30.77
CA LYS A 476 -29.89 -22.98 -31.28
C LYS A 476 -28.38 -23.01 -30.99
N PHE A 477 -27.97 -23.62 -29.89
CA PHE A 477 -26.55 -23.79 -29.54
C PHE A 477 -25.95 -25.12 -30.03
N VAL A 478 -26.73 -26.15 -30.40
CA VAL A 478 -26.19 -27.46 -30.88
C VAL A 478 -25.40 -27.31 -32.19
N GLU A 479 -25.72 -26.32 -33.02
CA GLU A 479 -24.91 -25.97 -34.19
C GLU A 479 -23.56 -25.32 -33.80
N ILE A 480 -23.47 -24.67 -32.63
CA ILE A 480 -22.25 -24.05 -32.08
C ILE A 480 -21.43 -25.06 -31.21
N PHE A 481 -22.11 -26.05 -30.60
CA PHE A 481 -21.58 -26.99 -29.59
C PHE A 481 -20.52 -27.98 -30.09
N GLN A 482 -20.24 -28.05 -31.39
CA GLN A 482 -19.19 -28.93 -31.95
C GLN A 482 -17.80 -28.28 -32.02
N SER A 483 -17.62 -27.04 -31.51
CA SER A 483 -16.36 -26.30 -31.62
C SER A 483 -15.75 -25.87 -30.26
N ASN A 484 -14.45 -25.53 -30.26
CA ASN A 484 -13.70 -24.93 -29.14
C ASN A 484 -14.38 -23.69 -28.51
N LYS A 485 -15.35 -23.07 -29.20
CA LYS A 485 -16.16 -21.94 -28.72
C LYS A 485 -17.01 -22.27 -27.47
N THR A 486 -17.39 -23.53 -27.28
CA THR A 486 -18.19 -24.00 -26.12
C THR A 486 -17.51 -23.77 -24.77
N ARG A 487 -16.17 -23.91 -24.74
CA ARG A 487 -15.39 -23.76 -23.50
C ARG A 487 -15.33 -22.30 -23.07
N TYR A 488 -15.22 -21.38 -24.03
CA TYR A 488 -15.11 -19.95 -23.77
C TYR A 488 -16.43 -19.38 -23.22
N ILE A 489 -17.56 -19.71 -23.85
CA ILE A 489 -18.89 -19.21 -23.43
C ILE A 489 -19.22 -19.65 -21.98
N ARG A 490 -18.82 -20.85 -21.57
CA ARG A 490 -19.01 -21.30 -20.19
C ARG A 490 -18.11 -20.58 -19.19
N LEU A 491 -16.86 -20.32 -19.55
CA LEU A 491 -15.94 -19.54 -18.70
C LEU A 491 -16.41 -18.09 -18.55
N ALA A 492 -16.89 -17.48 -19.64
CA ALA A 492 -17.51 -16.16 -19.61
C ALA A 492 -18.76 -16.13 -18.71
N ALA A 493 -19.65 -17.14 -18.83
CA ALA A 493 -20.83 -17.22 -17.96
C ALA A 493 -20.45 -17.40 -16.47
N ILE A 494 -19.42 -18.19 -16.18
CA ILE A 494 -18.80 -18.36 -14.85
C ILE A 494 -18.27 -17.03 -14.32
N GLU A 495 -17.54 -16.27 -15.14
CA GLU A 495 -16.98 -14.98 -14.77
C GLU A 495 -18.07 -13.94 -14.48
N ILE A 496 -19.06 -13.81 -15.36
CA ILE A 496 -20.15 -12.86 -15.16
C ILE A 496 -20.94 -13.22 -13.89
N LEU A 497 -21.31 -14.49 -13.72
CA LEU A 497 -22.03 -14.95 -12.52
C LEU A 497 -21.23 -14.66 -11.25
N SER A 498 -19.90 -14.78 -11.27
CA SER A 498 -19.06 -14.46 -10.10
C SER A 498 -19.14 -12.99 -9.67
N LYS A 499 -19.45 -12.07 -10.60
CA LYS A 499 -19.57 -10.63 -10.36
C LYS A 499 -21.02 -10.18 -10.12
N ILE A 500 -22.00 -10.72 -10.83
CA ILE A 500 -23.39 -10.23 -10.79
C ILE A 500 -24.31 -10.99 -9.83
N ALA A 501 -23.96 -12.22 -9.45
CA ALA A 501 -24.83 -13.11 -8.67
C ALA A 501 -24.41 -13.20 -7.18
N VAL A 502 -23.73 -12.19 -6.66
CA VAL A 502 -23.29 -12.13 -5.25
C VAL A 502 -24.50 -12.25 -4.33
N GLY A 503 -24.52 -13.28 -3.49
CA GLY A 503 -25.61 -13.60 -2.57
C GLY A 503 -26.89 -14.17 -3.23
N ASP A 504 -26.89 -14.46 -4.53
CA ASP A 504 -28.07 -15.00 -5.22
C ASP A 504 -28.29 -16.49 -4.88
N GLU A 505 -29.35 -16.78 -4.12
CA GLU A 505 -29.66 -18.13 -3.65
C GLU A 505 -29.85 -19.15 -4.80
N GLN A 506 -30.37 -18.70 -5.94
CA GLN A 506 -30.64 -19.56 -7.09
C GLN A 506 -29.34 -19.93 -7.82
N ALA A 507 -28.43 -18.97 -8.00
CA ALA A 507 -27.10 -19.18 -8.54
C ALA A 507 -26.27 -20.09 -7.60
N ILE A 508 -26.31 -19.83 -6.29
CA ILE A 508 -25.64 -20.65 -5.28
C ILE A 508 -26.16 -22.09 -5.33
N ALA A 509 -27.48 -22.30 -5.35
CA ALA A 509 -28.07 -23.63 -5.40
C ALA A 509 -27.71 -24.37 -6.70
N ALA A 510 -27.78 -23.69 -7.85
CA ALA A 510 -27.45 -24.26 -9.14
C ALA A 510 -25.97 -24.65 -9.23
N LEU A 511 -25.06 -23.74 -8.88
CA LEU A 511 -23.63 -23.98 -8.91
C LEU A 511 -23.20 -25.05 -7.89
N THR A 512 -23.83 -25.09 -6.71
CA THR A 512 -23.58 -26.14 -5.70
C THR A 512 -23.95 -27.52 -6.25
N HIS A 513 -25.10 -27.65 -6.88
CA HIS A 513 -25.52 -28.90 -7.52
C HIS A 513 -24.55 -29.31 -8.64
N PHE A 514 -24.03 -28.37 -9.44
CA PHE A 514 -23.07 -28.68 -10.49
C PHE A 514 -21.72 -29.15 -9.95
N LEU A 515 -21.27 -28.57 -8.84
CA LEU A 515 -20.05 -28.97 -8.16
C LEU A 515 -20.09 -30.43 -7.69
N ASP A 516 -21.29 -30.92 -7.36
CA ASP A 516 -21.56 -32.30 -6.93
C ASP A 516 -21.67 -33.28 -8.13
N GLU A 517 -22.20 -32.85 -9.29
CA GLU A 517 -22.41 -33.72 -10.46
C GLU A 517 -21.20 -33.83 -11.41
N ASP A 518 -20.42 -32.75 -11.58
CA ASP A 518 -19.31 -32.72 -12.53
C ASP A 518 -18.07 -33.44 -11.96
N LYS A 519 -17.52 -34.40 -12.71
CA LYS A 519 -16.32 -35.16 -12.30
C LYS A 519 -15.01 -34.56 -12.81
N ASN A 520 -15.08 -33.55 -13.68
CA ASN A 520 -13.90 -32.91 -14.23
C ASN A 520 -13.29 -31.93 -13.22
N GLU A 521 -12.08 -32.20 -12.76
CA GLU A 521 -11.35 -31.39 -11.78
C GLU A 521 -11.26 -29.90 -12.18
N LYS A 522 -11.11 -29.57 -13.48
CA LYS A 522 -11.05 -28.17 -13.95
C LYS A 522 -12.40 -27.46 -13.83
N ASN A 523 -13.48 -28.13 -14.22
CA ASN A 523 -14.83 -27.56 -14.10
C ASN A 523 -15.21 -27.37 -12.64
N ARG A 524 -14.92 -28.37 -11.78
CA ARG A 524 -15.15 -28.26 -10.34
C ARG A 524 -14.37 -27.11 -9.72
N THR A 525 -13.12 -26.90 -10.13
CA THR A 525 -12.30 -25.77 -9.66
C THR A 525 -12.91 -24.43 -10.07
N GLY A 526 -13.35 -24.28 -11.33
CA GLY A 526 -14.02 -23.07 -11.81
C GLY A 526 -15.38 -22.81 -11.14
N ILE A 527 -16.18 -23.85 -10.93
CA ILE A 527 -17.48 -23.75 -10.23
C ILE A 527 -17.26 -23.40 -8.75
N ALA A 528 -16.29 -24.04 -8.08
CA ALA A 528 -15.98 -23.75 -6.68
C ALA A 528 -15.42 -22.32 -6.51
N TYR A 529 -14.62 -21.84 -7.47
CA TYR A 529 -14.20 -20.44 -7.53
C TYR A 529 -15.41 -19.49 -7.62
N CYS A 530 -16.31 -19.68 -8.60
CA CYS A 530 -17.52 -18.87 -8.71
C CYS A 530 -18.36 -18.89 -7.45
N LEU A 531 -18.60 -20.07 -6.88
CA LEU A 531 -19.35 -20.24 -5.64
C LEU A 531 -18.74 -19.46 -4.49
N GLY A 532 -17.42 -19.44 -4.38
CA GLY A 532 -16.73 -18.67 -3.36
C GLY A 532 -16.73 -17.16 -3.60
N MET A 533 -16.84 -16.71 -4.85
CA MET A 533 -17.00 -15.28 -5.15
C MET A 533 -18.43 -14.79 -4.87
N ILE A 534 -19.45 -15.62 -5.17
CA ILE A 534 -20.86 -15.25 -4.92
C ILE A 534 -21.30 -15.48 -3.46
N ASP A 535 -20.66 -16.40 -2.76
CA ASP A 535 -20.84 -16.68 -1.33
C ASP A 535 -19.46 -16.97 -0.71
N ILE A 536 -18.78 -15.91 -0.26
CA ILE A 536 -17.44 -15.97 0.37
C ILE A 536 -17.44 -16.91 1.59
N GLY A 537 -18.60 -17.12 2.22
CA GLY A 537 -18.80 -18.04 3.33
C GLY A 537 -19.11 -19.50 2.93
N ASN A 538 -19.16 -19.83 1.63
CA ASN A 538 -19.68 -21.10 1.16
C ASN A 538 -18.83 -22.28 1.60
N LYS A 539 -19.29 -23.00 2.63
CA LYS A 539 -18.58 -24.15 3.20
C LYS A 539 -18.35 -25.28 2.19
N LYS A 540 -19.28 -25.49 1.24
CA LYS A 540 -19.15 -26.53 0.21
C LYS A 540 -18.09 -26.17 -0.83
N ALA A 541 -18.02 -24.90 -1.26
CA ALA A 541 -16.97 -24.42 -2.14
C ALA A 541 -15.60 -24.55 -1.48
N LYS A 542 -15.46 -24.11 -0.22
CA LYS A 542 -14.23 -24.29 0.58
C LYS A 542 -13.83 -25.76 0.68
N GLN A 543 -14.75 -26.65 1.07
CA GLN A 543 -14.50 -28.09 1.17
C GLN A 543 -14.12 -28.72 -0.17
N ALA A 544 -14.74 -28.32 -1.27
CA ALA A 544 -14.41 -28.84 -2.59
C ALA A 544 -13.00 -28.41 -3.02
N LEU A 545 -12.62 -27.15 -2.82
CA LEU A 545 -11.26 -26.67 -3.10
C LEU A 545 -10.22 -27.38 -2.23
N ILE A 546 -10.47 -27.53 -0.93
CA ILE A 546 -9.62 -28.33 -0.02
C ILE A 546 -9.50 -29.77 -0.52
N SER A 547 -10.61 -30.40 -0.92
CA SER A 547 -10.58 -31.78 -1.44
C SER A 547 -9.74 -31.91 -2.71
N VAL A 548 -9.79 -30.92 -3.60
CA VAL A 548 -8.99 -30.88 -4.83
C VAL A 548 -7.51 -30.74 -4.49
N LEU A 549 -7.16 -29.89 -3.52
CA LEU A 549 -5.77 -29.73 -3.06
C LEU A 549 -5.21 -31.03 -2.46
N TYR A 550 -6.02 -31.81 -1.73
CA TYR A 550 -5.60 -33.12 -1.24
C TYR A 550 -5.50 -34.19 -2.34
N SER A 551 -6.38 -34.15 -3.34
CA SER A 551 -6.50 -35.24 -4.32
C SER A 551 -5.55 -35.13 -5.51
N THR A 552 -4.96 -33.95 -5.77
CA THR A 552 -4.14 -33.72 -6.96
C THR A 552 -2.74 -33.21 -6.63
N LYS A 553 -1.73 -33.79 -7.30
CA LYS A 553 -0.36 -33.25 -7.32
C LYS A 553 -0.09 -32.42 -8.58
N LYS A 554 -1.10 -32.25 -9.45
CA LYS A 554 -0.94 -31.52 -10.72
C LYS A 554 -1.00 -30.03 -10.46
N ARG A 555 0.10 -29.32 -10.72
CA ARG A 555 0.17 -27.85 -10.64
C ARG A 555 -0.99 -27.16 -11.36
N ALA A 556 -1.35 -27.60 -12.56
CA ALA A 556 -2.45 -27.03 -13.37
C ALA A 556 -3.84 -27.07 -12.71
N ILE A 557 -3.98 -27.75 -11.56
CA ILE A 557 -5.23 -27.91 -10.82
C ILE A 557 -5.05 -27.45 -9.37
N ALA A 558 -3.93 -27.82 -8.74
CA ALA A 558 -3.60 -27.37 -7.39
C ALA A 558 -3.40 -25.84 -7.32
N PHE A 559 -2.75 -25.24 -8.31
CA PHE A 559 -2.48 -23.80 -8.32
C PHE A 559 -3.76 -22.94 -8.38
N PRO A 560 -4.70 -23.17 -9.34
CA PRO A 560 -5.97 -22.44 -9.32
C PRO A 560 -6.82 -22.75 -8.08
N ALA A 561 -6.77 -23.98 -7.54
CA ALA A 561 -7.53 -24.34 -6.36
C ALA A 561 -7.01 -23.65 -5.08
N ALA A 562 -5.70 -23.55 -4.91
CA ALA A 562 -5.09 -22.86 -3.77
C ALA A 562 -5.32 -21.35 -3.85
N THR A 563 -5.20 -20.79 -5.06
CA THR A 563 -5.52 -19.38 -5.32
C THR A 563 -6.97 -19.08 -4.98
N ALA A 564 -7.91 -19.87 -5.50
CA ALA A 564 -9.33 -19.71 -5.21
C ALA A 564 -9.60 -19.83 -3.71
N LEU A 565 -9.05 -20.84 -3.04
CA LEU A 565 -9.26 -21.03 -1.60
C LEU A 565 -8.70 -19.86 -0.79
N GLY A 566 -7.51 -19.36 -1.12
CA GLY A 566 -6.92 -18.20 -0.45
C GLY A 566 -7.69 -16.89 -0.68
N MET A 567 -8.37 -16.73 -1.83
CA MET A 567 -9.25 -15.57 -2.07
C MET A 567 -10.56 -15.66 -1.26
N ILE A 568 -11.11 -16.87 -1.10
CA ILE A 568 -12.40 -17.12 -0.39
C ILE A 568 -12.19 -17.17 1.13
N ASP A 569 -10.99 -17.54 1.57
CA ASP A 569 -10.58 -17.70 2.95
C ASP A 569 -9.17 -17.11 3.11
N ILE A 570 -9.07 -15.77 3.14
CA ILE A 570 -7.80 -15.06 3.27
C ILE A 570 -7.07 -15.56 4.54
N GLY A 571 -5.78 -15.88 4.40
CA GLY A 571 -5.00 -16.49 5.48
C GLY A 571 -5.23 -18.00 5.65
N ASN A 572 -5.95 -18.67 4.74
CA ASN A 572 -6.17 -20.11 4.84
C ASN A 572 -4.83 -20.87 4.79
N GLU A 573 -4.54 -21.56 5.89
CA GLU A 573 -3.28 -22.26 6.08
C GLU A 573 -3.04 -23.34 5.02
N GLN A 574 -4.08 -24.07 4.60
CA GLN A 574 -3.93 -25.12 3.58
C GLN A 574 -3.61 -24.54 2.20
N ALA A 575 -4.22 -23.41 1.84
CA ALA A 575 -3.93 -22.69 0.60
C ALA A 575 -2.49 -22.16 0.59
N ILE A 576 -2.08 -21.50 1.68
CA ILE A 576 -0.72 -20.97 1.85
C ILE A 576 0.30 -22.11 1.79
N GLN A 577 0.10 -23.18 2.56
CA GLN A 577 1.01 -24.33 2.57
C GLN A 577 1.10 -25.01 1.20
N SER A 578 -0.01 -25.10 0.46
CA SER A 578 -0.04 -25.67 -0.88
C SER A 578 0.76 -24.82 -1.86
N LEU A 579 0.63 -23.48 -1.80
CA LEU A 579 1.41 -22.58 -2.64
C LEU A 579 2.90 -22.59 -2.27
N ILE A 580 3.25 -22.62 -0.98
CA ILE A 580 4.64 -22.82 -0.54
C ILE A 580 5.19 -24.14 -1.10
N TYR A 581 4.44 -25.24 -1.00
CA TYR A 581 4.86 -26.53 -1.55
C TYR A 581 5.10 -26.47 -3.07
N LEU A 582 4.28 -25.73 -3.81
CA LEU A 582 4.41 -25.56 -5.27
C LEU A 582 5.64 -24.73 -5.68
N LEU A 583 6.27 -24.01 -4.75
CA LEU A 583 7.55 -23.32 -5.00
C LEU A 583 8.72 -24.30 -5.12
N PHE A 584 8.58 -25.55 -4.64
CA PHE A 584 9.67 -26.53 -4.62
C PHE A 584 9.42 -27.72 -5.56
N ASP A 585 10.45 -28.17 -6.28
CA ASP A 585 10.44 -29.42 -7.05
C ASP A 585 10.82 -30.60 -6.13
N ILE A 586 9.85 -31.42 -5.75
CA ILE A 586 10.02 -32.49 -4.73
C ILE A 586 10.18 -33.86 -5.41
N LYS A 587 11.00 -33.92 -6.46
CA LYS A 587 11.21 -35.17 -7.22
C LYS A 587 12.02 -36.22 -6.46
N ASN A 588 12.84 -35.82 -5.47
CA ASN A 588 13.63 -36.71 -4.63
C ASN A 588 13.43 -36.34 -3.15
N GLU A 589 13.22 -37.32 -2.29
CA GLU A 589 12.80 -37.15 -0.88
C GLU A 589 13.85 -36.48 0.04
N GLU A 590 15.03 -36.11 -0.47
CA GLU A 590 16.16 -35.63 0.34
C GLU A 590 16.53 -34.15 0.13
N GLU A 591 16.13 -33.50 -0.99
CA GLU A 591 16.47 -32.08 -1.24
C GLU A 591 15.35 -31.34 -1.99
N ALA A 592 14.76 -30.34 -1.34
CA ALA A 592 13.75 -29.46 -1.94
C ALA A 592 14.44 -28.24 -2.61
N TYR A 593 14.40 -28.19 -3.94
CA TYR A 593 14.92 -27.06 -4.73
C TYR A 593 13.78 -26.18 -5.23
N PHE A 594 14.00 -24.87 -5.33
CA PHE A 594 13.03 -23.99 -6.00
C PHE A 594 12.77 -24.46 -7.43
N VAL A 595 11.51 -24.34 -7.88
CA VAL A 595 11.17 -24.49 -9.29
C VAL A 595 11.79 -23.34 -10.10
N ASN A 596 11.63 -23.34 -11.43
CA ASN A 596 12.17 -22.24 -12.25
C ASN A 596 11.62 -20.86 -11.84
N GLU A 597 12.37 -19.80 -12.17
CA GLU A 597 12.06 -18.42 -11.74
C GLU A 597 10.63 -17.99 -12.12
N ASP A 598 10.21 -18.17 -13.38
CA ASP A 598 8.88 -17.78 -13.87
C ASP A 598 7.75 -18.39 -13.02
N ASN A 599 7.91 -19.67 -12.70
CA ASN A 599 6.97 -20.42 -11.90
C ASN A 599 6.95 -19.95 -10.44
N CYS A 600 8.10 -19.58 -9.88
CA CYS A 600 8.21 -19.05 -8.52
C CYS A 600 7.54 -17.67 -8.43
N LEU A 601 7.75 -16.80 -9.43
CA LEU A 601 7.14 -15.46 -9.47
C LEU A 601 5.63 -15.51 -9.59
N GLU A 602 5.10 -16.44 -10.40
CA GLU A 602 3.66 -16.66 -10.52
C GLU A 602 3.05 -17.04 -9.16
N ILE A 603 3.73 -17.89 -8.40
CA ILE A 603 3.27 -18.33 -7.08
C ILE A 603 3.43 -17.23 -6.03
N ALA A 604 4.58 -16.54 -6.01
CA ALA A 604 4.83 -15.43 -5.10
C ALA A 604 3.78 -14.32 -5.29
N SER A 605 3.41 -14.01 -6.53
CA SER A 605 2.35 -13.04 -6.84
C SER A 605 0.97 -13.45 -6.33
N ARG A 606 0.71 -14.75 -6.10
CA ARG A 606 -0.53 -15.21 -5.46
C ARG A 606 -0.46 -15.21 -3.95
N LEU A 607 0.72 -15.48 -3.39
CA LEU A 607 0.97 -15.39 -1.96
C LEU A 607 0.84 -13.93 -1.46
N GLU A 608 1.19 -12.97 -2.31
CA GLU A 608 0.98 -11.52 -2.08
C GLU A 608 -0.43 -11.20 -1.56
N ASP A 609 -1.47 -11.77 -2.20
CA ASP A 609 -2.87 -11.44 -1.92
C ASP A 609 -3.43 -12.15 -0.67
N ILE A 610 -2.85 -13.27 -0.26
CA ILE A 610 -3.48 -14.18 0.72
C ILE A 610 -2.67 -14.40 2.00
N ALA A 611 -1.39 -14.04 2.01
CA ALA A 611 -0.44 -14.38 3.07
C ALA A 611 0.18 -13.14 3.76
N VAL A 612 -0.61 -12.07 3.90
CA VAL A 612 -0.18 -10.85 4.60
C VAL A 612 0.23 -11.18 6.03
N GLY A 613 1.49 -10.91 6.37
CA GLY A 613 2.05 -11.16 7.70
C GLY A 613 2.40 -12.62 8.01
N ASP A 614 2.25 -13.57 7.07
CA ASP A 614 2.63 -14.97 7.31
C ASP A 614 4.17 -15.14 7.31
N GLU A 615 4.73 -15.44 8.47
CA GLU A 615 6.19 -15.55 8.66
C GLU A 615 6.83 -16.65 7.80
N ARG A 616 6.09 -17.72 7.47
CA ARG A 616 6.60 -18.81 6.63
C ARG A 616 6.78 -18.32 5.20
N VAL A 617 5.81 -17.58 4.69
CA VAL A 617 5.87 -16.98 3.36
C VAL A 617 6.98 -15.94 3.30
N ILE A 618 7.08 -15.04 4.28
CA ILE A 618 8.14 -14.04 4.34
C ILE A 618 9.53 -14.71 4.31
N THR A 619 9.73 -15.76 5.11
CA THR A 619 10.97 -16.54 5.14
C THR A 619 11.31 -17.13 3.76
N VAL A 620 10.32 -17.74 3.10
CA VAL A 620 10.52 -18.35 1.77
C VAL A 620 10.81 -17.30 0.70
N LEU A 621 10.15 -16.13 0.75
CA LEU A 621 10.42 -15.03 -0.17
C LEU A 621 11.82 -14.43 0.03
N ILE A 622 12.29 -14.32 1.28
CA ILE A 622 13.68 -13.92 1.57
C ILE A 622 14.66 -14.91 0.93
N ALA A 623 14.43 -16.22 1.08
CA ALA A 623 15.27 -17.23 0.45
C ALA A 623 15.20 -17.19 -1.09
N LEU A 624 14.02 -16.86 -1.63
CA LEU A 624 13.82 -16.72 -3.06
C LEU A 624 14.58 -15.52 -3.64
N LEU A 625 14.82 -14.46 -2.86
CA LEU A 625 15.68 -13.34 -3.28
C LEU A 625 17.09 -13.80 -3.60
N ASP A 626 17.66 -14.75 -2.85
CA ASP A 626 19.01 -15.26 -3.12
C ASP A 626 19.05 -16.23 -4.29
N PHE A 627 17.95 -16.95 -4.53
CA PHE A 627 17.82 -17.88 -5.65
C PHE A 627 17.72 -17.17 -7.01
N ILE A 628 16.88 -16.13 -7.09
CA ILE A 628 16.61 -15.42 -8.35
C ILE A 628 17.86 -14.64 -8.80
N GLN A 629 18.28 -14.90 -10.04
CA GLN A 629 19.44 -14.24 -10.64
C GLN A 629 19.04 -12.97 -11.42
N ASN A 630 17.88 -12.97 -12.05
CA ASN A 630 17.40 -11.82 -12.80
C ASN A 630 17.01 -10.67 -11.85
N GLU A 631 17.56 -9.48 -12.08
CA GLU A 631 17.40 -8.33 -11.19
C GLU A 631 15.95 -7.79 -11.18
N ASP A 632 15.27 -7.75 -12.32
CA ASP A 632 13.85 -7.34 -12.42
C ASP A 632 12.95 -8.30 -11.62
N ASN A 633 13.25 -9.60 -11.67
CA ASN A 633 12.54 -10.62 -10.91
C ASN A 633 12.80 -10.48 -9.40
N ARG A 634 14.02 -10.08 -8.98
CA ARG A 634 14.32 -9.77 -7.57
C ARG A 634 13.54 -8.55 -7.10
N VAL A 635 13.48 -7.49 -7.91
CA VAL A 635 12.66 -6.30 -7.67
C VAL A 635 11.22 -6.69 -7.44
N ARG A 636 10.67 -7.62 -8.24
CA ARG A 636 9.30 -8.13 -8.06
C ARG A 636 9.09 -8.81 -6.70
N ILE A 637 10.06 -9.60 -6.21
CA ILE A 637 9.96 -10.20 -4.88
C ILE A 637 10.06 -9.15 -3.76
N ILE A 638 10.90 -8.12 -3.94
CA ILE A 638 11.00 -7.00 -2.99
C ILE A 638 9.66 -6.26 -2.90
N GLU A 639 8.99 -6.01 -4.04
CA GLU A 639 7.63 -5.42 -4.07
C GLU A 639 6.58 -6.28 -3.35
N ILE A 640 6.70 -7.61 -3.41
CA ILE A 640 5.80 -8.51 -2.68
C ILE A 640 6.08 -8.41 -1.17
N LEU A 641 7.36 -8.41 -0.77
CA LEU A 641 7.76 -8.23 0.64
C LEU A 641 7.27 -6.89 1.20
N GLU A 642 7.26 -5.82 0.39
CA GLU A 642 6.70 -4.52 0.77
C GLU A 642 5.26 -4.64 1.28
N LYS A 643 4.45 -5.47 0.63
CA LYS A 643 3.02 -5.62 0.94
C LYS A 643 2.76 -6.57 2.10
N ILE A 644 3.53 -7.65 2.22
CA ILE A 644 3.24 -8.70 3.21
C ILE A 644 4.08 -8.63 4.48
N ALA A 645 5.25 -7.96 4.45
CA ALA A 645 6.25 -8.01 5.53
C ALA A 645 6.28 -6.73 6.38
N VAL A 646 5.17 -5.99 6.45
CA VAL A 646 5.07 -4.76 7.25
C VAL A 646 5.37 -5.07 8.72
N GLY A 647 6.40 -4.43 9.27
CA GLY A 647 6.87 -4.62 10.64
C GLY A 647 7.72 -5.88 10.88
N ASN A 648 7.94 -6.73 9.87
CA ASN A 648 8.69 -7.97 10.03
C ASN A 648 10.20 -7.72 10.12
N GLU A 649 10.79 -8.09 11.26
CA GLU A 649 12.20 -7.84 11.58
C GLU A 649 13.17 -8.62 10.69
N GLN A 650 12.80 -9.83 10.27
CA GLN A 650 13.63 -10.68 9.38
C GLN A 650 13.71 -10.08 7.98
N ALA A 651 12.59 -9.65 7.41
CA ALA A 651 12.54 -8.99 6.11
C ALA A 651 13.35 -7.69 6.10
N ILE A 652 13.21 -6.85 7.14
CA ILE A 652 14.00 -5.62 7.28
C ILE A 652 15.50 -5.94 7.29
N THR A 653 15.91 -6.92 8.09
CA THR A 653 17.33 -7.30 8.20
C THR A 653 17.86 -7.84 6.87
N ALA A 654 17.11 -8.72 6.20
CA ALA A 654 17.49 -9.29 4.91
C ALA A 654 17.62 -8.22 3.81
N LEU A 655 16.67 -7.27 3.77
CA LEU A 655 16.70 -6.15 2.83
C LEU A 655 17.88 -5.20 3.09
N ILE A 656 18.22 -4.91 4.35
CA ILE A 656 19.41 -4.12 4.66
C ILE A 656 20.70 -4.86 4.26
N SER A 657 20.77 -6.18 4.47
CA SER A 657 21.90 -6.98 3.98
C SER A 657 22.03 -6.93 2.45
N LEU A 658 20.90 -6.95 1.73
CA LEU A 658 20.90 -6.81 0.27
C LEU A 658 21.48 -5.47 -0.21
N LEU A 659 21.35 -4.39 0.58
CA LEU A 659 22.02 -3.10 0.30
C LEU A 659 23.55 -3.18 0.43
N HIS A 660 24.07 -4.06 1.29
CA HIS A 660 25.51 -4.25 1.46
C HIS A 660 26.14 -5.07 0.33
N ASP A 661 25.43 -6.08 -0.16
CA ASP A 661 25.99 -7.09 -1.07
C ASP A 661 25.78 -6.77 -2.56
N ASN A 662 24.84 -5.87 -2.89
CA ASN A 662 24.51 -5.55 -4.27
C ASN A 662 25.25 -4.28 -4.76
N LYS A 663 25.32 -4.06 -6.08
CA LYS A 663 25.84 -2.82 -6.71
C LYS A 663 24.87 -2.23 -7.74
N ASN A 664 23.70 -2.84 -7.91
CA ASN A 664 22.68 -2.39 -8.84
C ASN A 664 21.86 -1.24 -8.22
N GLU A 665 21.78 -0.13 -8.94
CA GLU A 665 21.08 1.08 -8.48
C GLU A 665 19.56 0.88 -8.34
N ASP A 666 18.92 0.14 -9.25
CA ASP A 666 17.48 -0.12 -9.24
C ASP A 666 17.06 -0.98 -8.03
N ILE A 667 17.85 -2.00 -7.71
CA ILE A 667 17.64 -2.80 -6.51
C ILE A 667 17.76 -1.93 -5.25
N PHE A 668 18.75 -1.03 -5.18
CA PHE A 668 18.87 -0.12 -4.05
C PHE A 668 17.67 0.82 -3.91
N TYR A 669 17.20 1.41 -5.02
CA TYR A 669 16.00 2.23 -5.03
C TYR A 669 14.81 1.44 -4.49
N ARG A 670 14.55 0.25 -5.03
CA ARG A 670 13.41 -0.56 -4.60
C ARG A 670 13.51 -0.99 -3.13
N VAL A 671 14.69 -1.43 -2.68
CA VAL A 671 14.90 -1.86 -1.29
C VAL A 671 14.67 -0.71 -0.32
N THR A 672 15.21 0.47 -0.60
CA THR A 672 15.05 1.64 0.27
C THR A 672 13.61 2.14 0.33
N ASP A 673 12.87 2.12 -0.79
CA ASP A 673 11.43 2.41 -0.79
C ASP A 673 10.65 1.38 0.04
N THR A 674 10.99 0.11 -0.12
CA THR A 674 10.38 -0.98 0.66
C THR A 674 10.65 -0.84 2.16
N LEU A 675 11.88 -0.51 2.56
CA LEU A 675 12.25 -0.27 3.95
C LEU A 675 11.44 0.89 4.56
N ASN A 676 11.23 1.98 3.81
CA ASN A 676 10.36 3.09 4.23
C ASN A 676 8.92 2.64 4.47
N THR A 677 8.42 1.68 3.70
CA THR A 677 7.06 1.14 3.84
C THR A 677 6.94 0.13 4.99
N ILE A 678 7.92 -0.75 5.22
CA ILE A 678 7.78 -1.83 6.21
C ILE A 678 8.27 -1.47 7.62
N ILE A 679 9.14 -0.47 7.79
CA ILE A 679 9.61 -0.02 9.11
C ILE A 679 8.50 0.78 9.81
N LYS A 680 7.83 0.18 10.82
CA LYS A 680 6.69 0.81 11.52
C LYS A 680 6.75 0.75 13.03
N THR A 681 7.42 -0.25 13.61
CA THR A 681 7.47 -0.43 15.06
C THR A 681 8.74 0.14 15.66
N LYS A 682 8.72 0.39 16.97
CA LYS A 682 9.90 0.82 17.72
C LYS A 682 11.11 -0.10 17.51
N ASN A 683 10.91 -1.42 17.54
CA ASN A 683 11.98 -2.39 17.32
C ASN A 683 12.55 -2.28 15.91
N ASN A 684 11.69 -2.10 14.90
CA ASN A 684 12.14 -1.90 13.52
C ASN A 684 13.06 -0.68 13.39
N TYR A 685 12.73 0.44 14.05
CA TYR A 685 13.59 1.63 14.04
C TYR A 685 14.96 1.35 14.69
N LEU A 686 14.99 0.59 15.79
CA LEU A 686 16.25 0.19 16.45
C LEU A 686 17.12 -0.66 15.51
N ILE A 687 16.52 -1.67 14.86
CA ILE A 687 17.17 -2.52 13.85
C ILE A 687 17.74 -1.68 12.70
N ALA A 688 16.93 -0.76 12.15
CA ALA A 688 17.35 0.12 11.08
C ALA A 688 18.54 1.00 11.49
N VAL A 689 18.53 1.57 12.71
CA VAL A 689 19.66 2.35 13.23
C VAL A 689 20.92 1.50 13.39
N LEU A 690 20.77 0.29 13.95
CA LEU A 690 21.90 -0.61 14.20
C LEU A 690 22.64 -0.98 12.91
N TYR A 691 21.90 -1.25 11.83
CA TYR A 691 22.44 -1.75 10.57
C TYR A 691 22.66 -0.69 9.50
N LEU A 692 21.73 0.24 9.24
CA LEU A 692 21.91 1.24 8.17
C LEU A 692 23.03 2.25 8.46
N ARG A 693 23.38 2.49 9.73
CA ARG A 693 24.51 3.39 10.06
C ARG A 693 25.83 2.95 9.42
N THR A 694 26.01 1.65 9.13
CA THR A 694 27.24 1.16 8.49
C THR A 694 27.33 1.54 7.02
N LEU A 695 26.24 2.07 6.42
CA LEU A 695 26.20 2.62 5.07
C LEU A 695 26.38 4.14 5.02
N LEU A 696 26.46 4.84 6.17
CA LEU A 696 26.71 6.28 6.23
C LEU A 696 28.22 6.56 6.36
N THR A 697 29.00 6.16 5.35
CA THR A 697 30.45 6.39 5.32
C THR A 697 30.84 7.49 4.33
N PRO A 698 31.95 8.22 4.56
CA PRO A 698 32.46 9.20 3.61
C PRO A 698 32.73 8.60 2.21
N GLU A 699 33.16 7.34 2.15
CA GLU A 699 33.40 6.64 0.89
C GLU A 699 32.11 6.47 0.06
N ILE A 700 30.98 6.14 0.70
CA ILE A 700 29.69 6.04 0.00
C ILE A 700 29.20 7.44 -0.41
N TYR A 701 29.46 8.46 0.41
CA TYR A 701 29.11 9.86 0.12
C TYR A 701 29.87 10.42 -1.10
N GLU A 702 31.15 10.08 -1.25
CA GLU A 702 32.03 10.64 -2.30
C GLU A 702 32.04 9.83 -3.61
N THR A 703 31.33 8.69 -3.69
CA THR A 703 31.30 7.79 -4.86
C THR A 703 30.00 7.91 -5.67
N ASN A 704 29.89 7.15 -6.77
CA ASN A 704 28.66 7.03 -7.57
C ASN A 704 27.45 6.45 -6.79
N PHE A 705 27.60 6.13 -5.50
CA PHE A 705 26.54 5.63 -4.61
C PHE A 705 25.95 6.73 -3.70
N TYR A 706 26.13 8.00 -4.06
CA TYR A 706 25.54 9.15 -3.37
C TYR A 706 24.02 9.02 -3.13
N ASN A 707 23.29 8.45 -4.08
CA ASN A 707 21.85 8.22 -3.94
C ASN A 707 21.51 7.20 -2.84
N LEU A 708 22.35 6.17 -2.66
CA LEU A 708 22.20 5.19 -1.57
C LEU A 708 22.43 5.86 -0.21
N TYR A 709 23.48 6.69 -0.10
CA TYR A 709 23.75 7.47 1.12
C TYR A 709 22.52 8.30 1.49
N ARG A 710 22.01 9.09 0.54
CA ARG A 710 20.86 9.97 0.73
C ARG A 710 19.65 9.20 1.26
N ARG A 711 19.30 8.08 0.62
CA ARG A 711 18.11 7.30 1.03
C ARG A 711 18.28 6.60 2.37
N CYS A 712 19.48 6.10 2.68
CA CYS A 712 19.76 5.55 4.01
C CYS A 712 19.67 6.65 5.09
N TYR A 713 20.17 7.86 4.79
CA TYR A 713 20.02 9.01 5.65
C TYR A 713 18.54 9.35 5.89
N GLU A 714 17.71 9.37 4.85
CA GLU A 714 16.27 9.63 4.95
C GLU A 714 15.56 8.61 5.87
N ILE A 715 15.88 7.31 5.76
CA ILE A 715 15.35 6.27 6.65
C ILE A 715 15.81 6.49 8.10
N LEU A 716 17.11 6.75 8.31
CA LEU A 716 17.67 7.01 9.65
C LEU A 716 17.13 8.29 10.27
N TRP A 717 16.84 9.30 9.45
CA TRP A 717 16.17 10.52 9.85
C TRP A 717 14.75 10.22 10.37
N GLN A 718 13.99 9.34 9.70
CA GLN A 718 12.71 8.86 10.25
C GLN A 718 12.89 8.08 11.55
N CYS A 719 13.93 7.27 11.67
CA CYS A 719 14.23 6.56 12.93
C CYS A 719 14.52 7.57 14.06
N ALA A 720 15.28 8.62 13.79
CA ALA A 720 15.60 9.66 14.76
C ALA A 720 14.37 10.48 15.21
N LYS A 721 13.31 10.57 14.38
CA LYS A 721 12.04 11.24 14.77
C LYS A 721 11.14 10.35 15.63
N ASN A 722 11.32 9.03 15.58
CA ASN A 722 10.48 8.05 16.27
C ASN A 722 11.15 7.39 17.50
N LEU A 723 12.45 7.62 17.69
CA LEU A 723 13.22 7.15 18.84
C LEU A 723 13.55 8.31 19.78
N THR A 724 13.72 8.00 21.06
CA THR A 724 14.32 8.98 21.99
C THR A 724 15.82 9.10 21.71
N TYR A 725 16.41 10.29 21.96
CA TYR A 725 17.85 10.50 21.79
C TYR A 725 18.71 9.43 22.47
N PRO A 726 18.45 9.02 23.73
CA PRO A 726 19.22 7.95 24.36
C PRO A 726 19.11 6.59 23.67
N GLN A 727 17.92 6.22 23.17
CA GLN A 727 17.72 4.94 22.45
C GLN A 727 18.46 4.94 21.12
N PHE A 728 18.31 6.02 20.34
CA PHE A 728 19.03 6.17 19.08
C PHE A 728 20.54 6.13 19.30
N TYR A 729 21.05 6.89 20.27
CA TYR A 729 22.48 6.92 20.59
C TYR A 729 23.01 5.55 21.01
N GLN A 730 22.27 4.82 21.85
CA GLN A 730 22.68 3.50 22.30
C GLN A 730 22.82 2.51 21.13
N GLU A 731 21.83 2.43 20.24
CA GLU A 731 21.90 1.56 19.06
C GLU A 731 22.95 2.04 18.05
N TRP A 732 23.07 3.35 17.87
CA TRP A 732 24.08 3.95 17.00
C TRP A 732 25.51 3.58 17.42
N HIS A 733 25.75 3.32 18.70
CA HIS A 733 27.06 2.95 19.24
C HIS A 733 27.18 1.47 19.63
N ALA A 734 26.14 0.67 19.40
CA ALA A 734 26.18 -0.77 19.64
C ALA A 734 27.16 -1.47 18.69
N THR A 735 27.56 -2.71 18.97
CA THR A 735 28.35 -3.53 18.04
C THR A 735 27.43 -4.27 17.07
N SER A 736 27.64 -4.11 15.76
CA SER A 736 26.86 -4.83 14.75
C SER A 736 27.39 -6.25 14.57
N PRO A 737 26.53 -7.29 14.58
CA PRO A 737 26.91 -8.65 14.27
C PRO A 737 27.00 -8.94 12.76
N LEU A 738 26.88 -7.95 11.85
CA LEU A 738 27.06 -8.16 10.41
C LEU A 738 28.51 -8.58 10.10
N ASN A 739 28.74 -9.87 10.21
CA ASN A 739 29.86 -10.59 9.61
C ASN A 739 29.28 -11.19 8.31
N PRO A 740 29.85 -10.94 7.12
CA PRO A 740 29.29 -11.36 5.83
C PRO A 740 29.51 -12.87 5.56
N GLN A 741 29.09 -13.69 6.52
CA GLN A 741 28.60 -15.02 6.22
C GLN A 741 27.11 -14.98 6.50
N ILE A 742 26.35 -14.72 5.43
CA ILE A 742 24.96 -15.18 5.30
C ILE A 742 24.91 -16.53 6.00
N ALA A 743 24.11 -16.61 7.06
CA ALA A 743 23.77 -17.89 7.65
C ALA A 743 23.33 -18.76 6.48
N ASN A 744 24.18 -19.74 6.12
CA ASN A 744 23.78 -20.81 5.23
C ASN A 744 22.37 -21.19 5.64
N TYR A 745 21.47 -21.19 4.67
CA TYR A 745 20.12 -21.71 4.81
C TYR A 745 20.20 -23.06 5.54
N GLN A 746 20.04 -23.02 6.86
CA GLN A 746 19.69 -24.17 7.66
C GLN A 746 18.23 -23.90 7.96
N PRO A 747 17.29 -24.66 7.35
CA PRO A 747 15.91 -24.60 7.78
C PRO A 747 15.90 -24.71 9.29
N SER A 748 15.20 -23.78 9.95
CA SER A 748 14.93 -23.72 11.40
C SER A 748 15.43 -24.97 12.10
N THR A 749 16.55 -24.92 12.84
CA THR A 749 17.28 -26.12 13.29
C THR A 749 16.27 -27.17 13.73
N ASP A 750 16.04 -28.17 12.87
CA ASP A 750 14.97 -29.15 13.09
C ASP A 750 15.18 -29.67 14.51
N ILE A 751 14.16 -29.67 15.36
CA ILE A 751 14.26 -30.16 16.75
C ILE A 751 14.95 -31.53 16.74
N TYR A 752 14.69 -32.31 15.69
CA TYR A 752 15.40 -33.55 15.42
C TYR A 752 16.92 -33.40 15.28
N THR A 753 17.39 -32.45 14.47
CA THR A 753 18.82 -32.16 14.27
C THR A 753 19.48 -31.65 15.55
N GLN A 754 18.76 -30.87 16.38
CA GLN A 754 19.25 -30.49 17.70
C GLN A 754 19.41 -31.72 18.60
N LEU A 755 18.39 -32.59 18.68
CA LEU A 755 18.42 -33.79 19.53
C LEU A 755 19.44 -34.84 19.08
N LYS A 756 19.86 -34.85 17.80
CA LYS A 756 21.00 -35.69 17.34
C LYS A 756 22.33 -35.32 18.01
N GLN A 757 22.43 -34.15 18.64
CA GLN A 757 23.62 -33.73 19.38
C GLN A 757 23.68 -34.31 20.80
N LEU A 758 22.62 -34.99 21.26
CA LEU A 758 22.59 -35.65 22.58
C LEU A 758 23.72 -36.67 22.71
N GLN A 759 24.44 -36.61 23.83
CA GLN A 759 25.54 -37.51 24.13
C GLN A 759 25.04 -38.69 24.98
N PRO A 760 25.43 -39.94 24.66
CA PRO A 760 25.18 -41.09 25.51
C PRO A 760 25.77 -40.92 26.91
N THR A 761 25.13 -41.54 27.91
CA THR A 761 25.69 -41.64 29.27
C THR A 761 26.39 -42.99 29.45
N SER A 762 26.97 -43.24 30.63
CA SER A 762 27.64 -44.52 30.92
C SER A 762 26.71 -45.72 30.86
N THR A 763 25.39 -45.52 30.98
CA THR A 763 24.38 -46.59 31.10
C THR A 763 23.20 -46.41 30.15
N THR A 764 23.02 -45.26 29.49
CA THR A 764 21.87 -44.99 28.60
C THR A 764 22.29 -44.42 27.24
N TYR A 765 21.80 -45.02 26.16
CA TYR A 765 22.02 -44.51 24.79
C TYR A 765 20.75 -43.80 24.24
N PRO A 766 20.83 -42.51 23.87
CA PRO A 766 19.71 -41.78 23.28
C PRO A 766 19.56 -42.08 21.79
N ILE A 767 18.32 -42.29 21.36
CA ILE A 767 17.94 -42.45 19.95
C ILE A 767 16.82 -41.44 19.65
N PRO A 768 17.16 -40.27 19.07
CA PRO A 768 16.15 -39.33 18.61
C PRO A 768 15.44 -39.88 17.38
N LEU A 769 14.12 -39.72 17.30
CA LEU A 769 13.28 -40.21 16.21
C LEU A 769 12.36 -39.09 15.70
N ASN A 770 12.49 -38.73 14.41
CA ASN A 770 11.56 -37.83 13.75
C ASN A 770 10.25 -38.60 13.47
N ALA A 771 9.21 -38.22 14.21
CA ALA A 771 7.98 -38.96 14.31
C ALA A 771 6.83 -38.37 13.48
N ALA A 772 7.07 -37.35 12.64
CA ALA A 772 6.06 -36.75 11.77
C ALA A 772 5.33 -37.78 10.89
N SER A 773 6.06 -38.78 10.37
CA SER A 773 5.47 -39.87 9.57
C SER A 773 4.58 -40.86 10.36
N LEU A 774 4.47 -40.70 11.68
CA LEU A 774 3.56 -41.46 12.54
C LEU A 774 2.24 -40.73 12.77
N GLU A 775 2.12 -39.48 12.32
CA GLU A 775 0.90 -38.69 12.46
C GLU A 775 -0.27 -39.32 11.68
N GLY A 776 -1.42 -39.46 12.35
CA GLY A 776 -2.61 -40.11 11.79
C GLY A 776 -2.60 -41.64 11.75
N LYS A 777 -1.53 -42.33 12.17
CA LYS A 777 -1.49 -43.80 12.24
C LYS A 777 -2.02 -44.32 13.57
N THR A 778 -3.25 -44.83 13.59
CA THR A 778 -3.89 -45.31 14.83
C THR A 778 -3.83 -46.84 15.05
N ALA A 779 -3.50 -47.62 14.02
CA ALA A 779 -3.40 -49.08 14.12
C ALA A 779 -2.05 -49.52 14.73
N GLU A 780 -2.09 -50.41 15.73
CA GLU A 780 -0.91 -50.91 16.46
C GLU A 780 0.22 -51.38 15.54
N LYS A 781 -0.09 -52.22 14.55
CA LYS A 781 0.86 -52.70 13.53
C LYS A 781 1.53 -51.57 12.75
N ALA A 782 0.78 -50.52 12.42
CA ALA A 782 1.28 -49.39 11.63
C ALA A 782 2.20 -48.48 12.47
N ILE A 783 1.89 -48.32 13.76
CA ILE A 783 2.71 -47.61 14.74
C ILE A 783 4.01 -48.39 14.97
N ALA A 784 3.92 -49.67 15.32
CA ALA A 784 5.07 -50.53 15.60
C ALA A 784 6.06 -50.54 14.42
N LYS A 785 5.54 -50.81 13.20
CA LYS A 785 6.35 -50.80 11.97
C LYS A 785 6.97 -49.43 11.69
N GLY A 786 6.22 -48.35 11.92
CA GLY A 786 6.71 -46.99 11.74
C GLY A 786 7.88 -46.66 12.67
N ILE A 787 7.79 -47.05 13.94
CA ILE A 787 8.86 -46.85 14.94
C ILE A 787 10.11 -47.66 14.55
N LEU A 788 9.95 -48.94 14.19
CA LEU A 788 11.08 -49.80 13.80
C LEU A 788 11.83 -49.22 12.59
N ILE A 789 11.10 -48.76 11.57
CA ILE A 789 11.72 -48.15 10.37
C ILE A 789 12.57 -46.94 10.75
N LYS A 790 12.10 -46.11 11.69
CA LYS A 790 12.85 -44.92 12.14
C LYS A 790 14.10 -45.31 12.94
N ILE A 791 13.99 -46.29 13.83
CA ILE A 791 15.14 -46.78 14.61
C ILE A 791 16.20 -47.40 13.69
N TYR A 792 15.78 -48.21 12.71
CA TYR A 792 16.69 -48.77 11.71
C TYR A 792 17.32 -47.68 10.85
N GLY A 793 16.57 -46.64 10.45
CA GLY A 793 17.13 -45.50 9.74
C GLY A 793 18.25 -44.81 10.51
N GLU A 794 18.13 -44.69 11.83
CA GLU A 794 19.14 -44.02 12.67
C GLU A 794 20.35 -44.90 13.00
N ILE A 795 20.14 -46.19 13.31
CA ILE A 795 21.20 -47.07 13.80
C ILE A 795 21.81 -47.93 12.70
N TYR A 796 21.01 -48.31 11.70
CA TYR A 796 21.38 -49.19 10.59
C TYR A 796 20.92 -48.64 9.22
N PRO A 797 21.35 -47.44 8.80
CA PRO A 797 20.81 -46.74 7.63
C PRO A 797 20.90 -47.53 6.30
N LYS A 798 21.74 -48.57 6.24
CA LYS A 798 21.93 -49.43 5.06
C LYS A 798 21.17 -50.77 5.13
N GLN A 799 20.43 -51.06 6.22
CA GLN A 799 19.67 -52.29 6.39
C GLN A 799 18.16 -52.03 6.34
N LYS A 800 17.43 -52.88 5.63
CA LYS A 800 15.96 -52.82 5.62
C LYS A 800 15.41 -53.36 6.94
N ALA A 801 14.50 -52.61 7.55
CA ALA A 801 13.75 -53.07 8.72
C ALA A 801 12.95 -54.34 8.39
N LYS A 802 12.93 -55.29 9.33
CA LYS A 802 12.13 -56.51 9.21
C LYS A 802 10.63 -56.19 9.27
N THR A 803 9.81 -57.11 8.76
CA THR A 803 8.35 -56.99 8.89
C THR A 803 7.95 -57.45 10.28
N ILE A 804 7.21 -56.59 11.00
CA ILE A 804 6.68 -56.86 12.34
C ILE A 804 5.16 -56.69 12.35
N GLU A 805 4.47 -57.40 13.22
CA GLU A 805 3.00 -57.40 13.29
C GLU A 805 2.45 -56.72 14.54
N ASP A 806 3.17 -56.76 15.66
CA ASP A 806 2.72 -56.21 16.94
C ASP A 806 3.85 -55.56 17.78
N ILE A 807 3.51 -55.13 19.00
CA ILE A 807 4.44 -54.53 19.95
C ILE A 807 5.51 -55.51 20.46
N LEU A 808 5.20 -56.81 20.57
CA LEU A 808 6.12 -57.82 21.08
C LEU A 808 7.22 -58.13 20.07
N ASP A 809 6.87 -58.14 18.78
CA ASP A 809 7.84 -58.21 17.69
C ASP A 809 8.81 -57.01 17.70
N LEU A 810 8.30 -55.80 17.99
CA LEU A 810 9.14 -54.61 18.12
C LEU A 810 10.10 -54.74 19.33
N GLU A 811 9.60 -55.20 20.48
CA GLU A 811 10.44 -55.42 21.67
C GLU A 811 11.57 -56.43 21.43
N ASN A 812 11.28 -57.53 20.75
CA ASN A 812 12.26 -58.57 20.42
C ASN A 812 13.37 -58.06 19.50
N GLU A 813 13.09 -57.10 18.61
CA GLU A 813 14.10 -56.48 17.74
C GLU A 813 14.91 -55.38 18.44
N LEU A 814 14.40 -54.79 19.52
CA LEU A 814 15.12 -53.77 20.30
C LEU A 814 16.14 -54.37 21.30
N GLN A 815 15.96 -55.62 21.74
CA GLN A 815 16.91 -56.28 22.65
C GLN A 815 18.32 -56.49 22.05
N PRO A 816 18.49 -57.04 20.83
CA PRO A 816 19.80 -57.16 20.17
C PRO A 816 20.45 -55.79 19.93
N LEU A 817 19.63 -54.76 19.74
CA LEU A 817 20.06 -53.39 19.50
C LEU A 817 20.77 -52.81 20.74
N ARG A 818 20.32 -53.18 21.94
CA ARG A 818 20.97 -52.84 23.21
C ARG A 818 22.35 -53.48 23.36
N GLU A 819 22.48 -54.76 23.00
CA GLU A 819 23.77 -55.46 22.99
C GLU A 819 24.74 -54.84 21.98
N HIS A 820 24.24 -54.46 20.80
CA HIS A 820 25.02 -53.79 19.77
C HIS A 820 25.56 -52.42 20.21
N LEU A 821 24.73 -51.63 20.89
CA LEU A 821 25.09 -50.29 21.39
C LEU A 821 25.91 -50.32 22.69
N LYS A 822 26.12 -51.51 23.28
CA LYS A 822 26.87 -51.72 24.54
C LYS A 822 26.39 -50.82 25.68
N THR A 823 25.07 -50.77 25.89
CA THR A 823 24.43 -49.90 26.88
C THR A 823 23.45 -50.71 27.74
N ASP A 824 23.18 -50.26 28.96
CA ASP A 824 22.22 -50.94 29.86
C ASP A 824 20.77 -50.53 29.54
N LYS A 825 20.58 -49.30 29.06
CA LYS A 825 19.28 -48.70 28.75
C LYS A 825 19.26 -47.98 27.41
N ILE A 826 18.11 -47.98 26.75
CA ILE A 826 17.85 -47.20 25.52
C ILE A 826 16.83 -46.11 25.85
N ALA A 827 17.09 -44.89 25.39
CA ALA A 827 16.16 -43.77 25.48
C ALA A 827 15.64 -43.38 24.09
N LEU A 828 14.38 -43.67 23.78
CA LEU A 828 13.74 -43.24 22.53
C LEU A 828 13.13 -41.85 22.71
N ILE A 829 13.49 -40.90 21.85
CA ILE A 829 13.07 -39.51 21.98
C ILE A 829 12.32 -39.09 20.72
N PHE A 830 11.00 -39.00 20.80
CA PHE A 830 10.13 -38.66 19.67
C PHE A 830 9.99 -37.15 19.52
N CYS A 831 10.25 -36.61 18.33
CA CYS A 831 10.07 -35.19 18.01
C CYS A 831 9.24 -34.98 16.73
N ASN A 832 8.80 -33.74 16.51
CA ASN A 832 7.92 -33.35 15.41
C ASN A 832 6.63 -34.18 15.36
N ILE A 833 5.97 -34.30 16.51
CA ILE A 833 4.74 -35.08 16.63
C ILE A 833 3.69 -34.39 17.51
N ASN A 834 2.45 -34.47 17.06
CA ASN A 834 1.28 -34.27 17.90
C ASN A 834 0.73 -35.64 18.34
N PRO A 835 1.10 -36.16 19.52
CA PRO A 835 0.82 -37.54 19.89
C PRO A 835 -0.68 -37.72 20.19
N HIS A 836 -1.30 -38.62 19.43
CA HIS A 836 -2.68 -39.04 19.64
C HIS A 836 -2.76 -40.14 20.73
N PRO A 837 -3.92 -40.36 21.37
CA PRO A 837 -4.05 -41.25 22.53
C PRO A 837 -3.56 -42.68 22.29
N GLU A 838 -3.75 -43.23 21.08
CA GLU A 838 -3.33 -44.59 20.72
C GLU A 838 -1.80 -44.73 20.71
N LEU A 839 -1.08 -43.72 20.20
CA LEU A 839 0.39 -43.70 20.24
C LEU A 839 0.91 -43.55 21.67
N ILE A 840 0.28 -42.70 22.48
CA ILE A 840 0.66 -42.55 23.90
C ILE A 840 0.48 -43.87 24.63
N ASN A 841 -0.65 -44.55 24.44
CA ASN A 841 -0.92 -45.86 25.02
C ASN A 841 0.08 -46.92 24.52
N PHE A 842 0.40 -46.91 23.21
CA PHE A 842 1.42 -47.80 22.64
C PHE A 842 2.79 -47.59 23.29
N CYS A 843 3.24 -46.34 23.42
CA CYS A 843 4.51 -46.01 24.08
C CYS A 843 4.50 -46.40 25.56
N GLN A 844 3.39 -46.21 26.28
CA GLN A 844 3.26 -46.64 27.68
C GLN A 844 3.36 -48.16 27.83
N GLN A 845 2.80 -48.92 26.88
CA GLN A 845 2.91 -50.37 26.87
C GLN A 845 4.34 -50.84 26.57
N LEU A 846 5.01 -50.19 25.61
CA LEU A 846 6.39 -50.50 25.23
C LEU A 846 7.38 -50.20 26.36
N GLN A 847 7.15 -49.13 27.13
CA GLN A 847 7.97 -48.71 28.27
C GLN A 847 7.67 -49.48 29.58
N LYS A 848 7.04 -50.66 29.52
CA LYS A 848 6.94 -51.56 30.68
C LYS A 848 8.27 -52.21 31.06
N ASN A 849 9.24 -52.18 30.14
CA ASN A 849 10.58 -52.71 30.34
C ASN A 849 11.49 -51.70 31.04
N ASP A 850 12.15 -52.09 32.13
CA ASP A 850 13.01 -51.19 32.92
C ASP A 850 14.21 -50.62 32.14
N TRP A 851 14.62 -51.30 31.08
CA TRP A 851 15.74 -50.91 30.22
C TRP A 851 15.37 -49.95 29.08
N LEU A 852 14.08 -49.70 28.84
CA LEU A 852 13.62 -48.77 27.80
C LEU A 852 12.99 -47.53 28.45
N LYS A 853 13.39 -46.34 28.00
CA LYS A 853 12.82 -45.05 28.42
C LYS A 853 12.36 -44.27 27.21
N ILE A 854 11.23 -43.59 27.30
CA ILE A 854 10.62 -42.89 26.18
C ILE A 854 10.29 -41.46 26.59
N ALA A 855 10.75 -40.52 25.77
CA ALA A 855 10.41 -39.11 25.87
C ALA A 855 9.68 -38.64 24.59
N LEU A 856 8.70 -37.75 24.75
CA LEU A 856 8.03 -37.07 23.64
C LEU A 856 8.25 -35.56 23.75
N ILE A 857 8.73 -34.96 22.67
CA ILE A 857 8.85 -33.50 22.55
C ILE A 857 7.53 -32.97 21.98
N THR A 858 6.66 -32.47 22.83
CA THR A 858 5.28 -32.09 22.50
C THR A 858 4.71 -31.09 23.50
N ASP A 859 3.80 -30.23 23.04
CA ASP A 859 3.01 -29.33 23.90
C ASP A 859 1.91 -30.07 24.67
N THR A 860 1.58 -31.31 24.25
CA THR A 860 0.59 -32.16 24.92
C THR A 860 1.14 -32.69 26.25
N PRO A 861 0.45 -32.46 27.40
CA PRO A 861 0.92 -32.97 28.69
C PRO A 861 1.01 -34.51 28.69
N ILE A 862 2.21 -35.04 28.96
CA ILE A 862 2.48 -36.49 29.01
C ILE A 862 2.54 -36.96 30.46
N ALA A 863 1.74 -37.96 30.80
CA ALA A 863 1.73 -38.57 32.13
C ALA A 863 2.80 -39.67 32.28
N SER A 864 3.32 -39.82 33.50
CA SER A 864 4.20 -40.92 33.92
C SER A 864 3.57 -42.29 33.56
N PRO A 865 4.34 -43.28 33.05
CA PRO A 865 5.81 -43.42 33.10
C PRO A 865 6.60 -42.77 31.94
N LEU A 866 5.93 -42.16 30.96
CA LEU A 866 6.58 -41.44 29.85
C LEU A 866 7.06 -40.06 30.31
N SER A 867 8.05 -39.49 29.62
CA SER A 867 8.51 -38.11 29.86
C SER A 867 8.07 -37.18 28.72
N GLY A 868 7.61 -35.98 29.05
CA GLY A 868 7.19 -34.96 28.07
C GLY A 868 8.01 -33.68 28.20
N PHE A 869 8.44 -33.11 27.08
CA PHE A 869 9.17 -31.84 27.03
C PHE A 869 8.54 -30.90 25.99
N PRO A 870 8.20 -29.65 26.32
CA PRO A 870 7.67 -28.70 25.34
C PRO A 870 8.70 -28.37 24.23
N PRO A 871 8.30 -28.33 22.94
CA PRO A 871 9.16 -27.98 21.81
C PRO A 871 9.83 -26.61 21.92
N GLN A 872 9.12 -25.60 22.48
CA GLN A 872 9.66 -24.26 22.67
C GLN A 872 10.36 -24.06 24.03
N GLN A 873 10.68 -25.14 24.75
CA GLN A 873 11.36 -25.03 26.04
C GLN A 873 12.77 -24.43 25.89
N ASP A 874 13.06 -23.37 26.64
CA ASP A 874 14.40 -22.77 26.70
C ASP A 874 15.45 -23.84 27.03
N ASN A 875 16.50 -23.91 26.21
CA ASN A 875 17.58 -24.90 26.32
C ASN A 875 17.10 -26.37 26.31
N LEU A 876 16.16 -26.70 25.42
CA LEU A 876 15.62 -28.06 25.24
C LEU A 876 16.71 -29.15 25.21
N LEU A 877 17.78 -28.98 24.42
CA LEU A 877 18.88 -29.94 24.34
C LEU A 877 19.54 -30.18 25.71
N GLY A 878 19.80 -29.12 26.47
CA GLY A 878 20.37 -29.21 27.81
C GLY A 878 19.43 -29.88 28.82
N VAL A 879 18.12 -29.63 28.71
CA VAL A 879 17.10 -30.25 29.57
C VAL A 879 17.00 -31.74 29.30
N VAL A 880 16.91 -32.14 28.02
CA VAL A 880 16.83 -33.56 27.64
C VAL A 880 18.15 -34.29 27.97
N GLN A 881 19.30 -33.62 27.84
CA GLN A 881 20.59 -34.17 28.26
C GLN A 881 20.67 -34.38 29.78
N THR A 882 20.07 -33.51 30.58
CA THR A 882 19.97 -33.68 32.05
C THR A 882 19.08 -34.87 32.39
N TRP A 883 17.93 -35.01 31.73
CA TRP A 883 17.06 -36.17 31.89
C TRP A 883 17.79 -37.50 31.59
N LEU A 884 18.59 -37.56 30.50
CA LEU A 884 19.41 -38.74 30.21
C LEU A 884 20.42 -39.06 31.32
N LYS A 885 20.99 -38.04 31.99
CA LYS A 885 21.90 -38.22 33.12
C LYS A 885 21.19 -38.75 34.36
N GLU A 886 19.93 -38.38 34.58
CA GLU A 886 19.11 -38.87 35.70
C GLU A 886 18.62 -40.31 35.48
N LEU A 887 18.49 -40.73 34.23
CA LEU A 887 18.17 -42.12 33.88
C LEU A 887 19.34 -43.07 34.06
N GLY A 888 20.56 -42.54 33.99
CA GLY A 888 21.80 -43.30 34.00
C GLY A 888 22.24 -43.70 35.39
#